data_AF-A0A5C5X9G6-F1
#
_entry.id   AF-A0A5C5X9G6-F1
#
_cell.length_a   1.000
_cell.length_b   1.000
_cell.length_c   1.000
_cell.angle_alpha   90.00
_cell.angle_beta   90.00
_cell.angle_gamma   90.00
#
_symmetry.space_group_name_H-M   'P 1'
#
loop_
_entity.id
_entity.type
_entity.pdbx_description
1 polymer ?
#
loop_
_entity_poly.entity_id
_entity_poly.type
_entity_poly.pdbx_seq_one_letter_code
_entity_poly.pdbx_strand_id
1 'polypeptide(L)'
;MLQPVQFTILSDQADSVVRNRCFSSFVCVLQGFLLACIFSTSSGSVQAEEYVDDFDGDEIGCRLYFDEKQVQLKLQERTKSLAFSGMGAERFQFVAADNNVSLVIETAVKPTRVFEELRISAAVFCNRPGTQLAARVVFPHQIDPTTKEPVTRLFVGQTLTEVTKWQELKLTTTDSQIGKHLILWRASLKPQELDPREMYIDRVYLKQTLGKGMTEIMLDNLRMSPIVEPETEWLNQSQAEANEPRKPTIEFQLDRLIVEGRPMFPVIVPYQHEPVELFKQIGPNVVWVDNYLNRNLVNQLNRERIWATAWPPSVKSENGKILDAAQGSLAPFGEETDGVLFWNLGVRIDPTSHQQLKHWVHQVKTSDREQRRPILADVTAEETIFSRDVDMLGISKHILQTPYSLKAYSEHLKRRMRRAQPGTFVISWLQTEPSREIADYRKGIGLSPASVEPEQIRLQTYHSLCAGCKGLGYWNWTPLNAEGPGFEERRLVLEQLMTELDLLEPFLAGGEVIDKFQVSLSNSNGSKRNPIQQNLLETSSEEELSCALIRSEHGLVILMSTLEPDSQYVPGPLAANDLKILVRSLPESAFLWQITPTGLWPLETSRKAGGTEIRIPRFNMTAALMVATDQGVAQEMERKIQQIQSRAAELSLELAEAKFERVQKIDSELNELGVGLSAGSHLLLQSHRLIEESRLSLKKQHYHQTRDNAEMACQLLRILQRTHWQNAVQHLSSPTSVPHAVCFQTLPDYWKLIELLGQQEDSPRASLVHTANFEDADSMRVEGWTRDVTSSEQVAVYDALDPSHVHEGDYCLRMVSVPTENQPVVTIDEPVVRYETPAIPVKAGELLHVTGWIRIPRPLTSSLEGFRIYDTQFGSANALQWTQETEWKQFEMMRPIWKQEDVHIVMELYGLGDVAIDHVQIKTITLPNMQRGPIASLEPDTEEDSPTKTSQKALDLLKGFLK
;
A
#
# COMPACT_ATOMS: atom_id res chain seq x y z
N MET A 1 -34.57 10.10 -47.89
CA MET A 1 -33.31 10.29 -48.64
C MET A 1 -32.72 11.63 -48.20
N LEU A 2 -31.46 11.68 -47.77
CA LEU A 2 -30.77 12.87 -47.26
C LEU A 2 -29.28 12.79 -47.61
N GLN A 3 -28.75 13.82 -48.28
CA GLN A 3 -27.34 14.22 -48.49
C GLN A 3 -27.28 15.16 -49.72
N PRO A 4 -26.16 15.87 -50.00
CA PRO A 4 -24.97 16.19 -49.17
C PRO A 4 -24.97 17.70 -48.76
N VAL A 5 -24.18 18.26 -47.82
CA VAL A 5 -22.70 18.27 -47.60
C VAL A 5 -21.99 19.03 -48.75
N GLN A 6 -20.99 19.92 -48.59
CA GLN A 6 -19.98 20.21 -47.53
C GLN A 6 -20.01 21.74 -47.18
N PHE A 7 -19.00 22.52 -46.73
CA PHE A 7 -17.55 22.40 -46.47
C PHE A 7 -17.09 23.42 -45.38
N THR A 8 -15.93 23.16 -44.76
CA THR A 8 -15.10 24.07 -43.90
C THR A 8 -14.04 24.82 -44.76
N ILE A 9 -13.06 25.63 -44.31
CA ILE A 9 -12.30 25.81 -43.04
C ILE A 9 -11.71 27.26 -42.96
N LEU A 10 -10.93 27.59 -41.90
CA LEU A 10 -10.00 28.75 -41.71
C LEU A 10 -10.65 30.13 -41.38
N SER A 11 -10.05 31.05 -40.61
CA SER A 11 -8.84 31.01 -39.73
C SER A 11 -8.87 32.13 -38.65
N ASP A 12 -7.83 32.20 -37.81
CA ASP A 12 -7.70 32.99 -36.56
C ASP A 12 -7.48 34.53 -36.67
N GLN A 13 -7.74 35.22 -35.54
CA GLN A 13 -7.22 36.53 -35.02
C GLN A 13 -7.13 37.75 -35.99
N ALA A 14 -7.59 38.97 -35.67
CA ALA A 14 -7.29 39.77 -34.48
C ALA A 14 -8.12 41.08 -34.35
N ASP A 15 -8.14 41.65 -33.14
CA ASP A 15 -8.29 43.07 -32.76
C ASP A 15 -9.21 44.06 -33.52
N SER A 16 -10.37 44.30 -32.88
CA SER A 16 -10.73 45.63 -32.32
C SER A 16 -11.44 46.72 -33.17
N VAL A 17 -12.37 47.40 -32.47
CA VAL A 17 -12.62 48.87 -32.51
C VAL A 17 -13.35 49.52 -33.71
N VAL A 18 -14.42 50.26 -33.34
CA VAL A 18 -15.03 51.45 -33.97
C VAL A 18 -16.17 51.31 -35.01
N ARG A 19 -17.37 51.73 -34.53
CA ARG A 19 -18.48 52.43 -35.23
C ARG A 19 -19.28 51.68 -36.30
N ASN A 20 -20.54 52.03 -36.59
CA ASN A 20 -21.68 52.64 -35.86
C ASN A 20 -22.76 52.96 -36.91
N ARG A 21 -24.02 53.04 -36.47
CA ARG A 21 -25.22 53.64 -37.11
C ARG A 21 -26.24 52.60 -37.62
N CYS A 22 -27.56 52.83 -37.46
CA CYS A 22 -28.23 53.98 -36.86
C CYS A 22 -29.59 53.60 -36.25
N PHE A 23 -29.89 54.13 -35.06
CA PHE A 23 -31.22 54.66 -34.72
C PHE A 23 -31.08 55.66 -33.57
N SER A 24 -31.44 56.92 -33.81
CA SER A 24 -31.40 58.03 -32.84
C SER A 24 -32.68 58.05 -32.00
N SER A 25 -32.67 58.18 -30.67
CA SER A 25 -32.18 59.32 -29.87
C SER A 25 -32.96 60.61 -30.12
N PHE A 26 -33.86 60.96 -29.18
CA PHE A 26 -34.30 62.35 -28.95
C PHE A 26 -34.55 62.57 -27.45
N VAL A 27 -34.13 63.72 -26.93
CA VAL A 27 -34.32 64.25 -25.55
C VAL A 27 -33.84 63.35 -24.39
N CYS A 28 -32.61 63.58 -23.92
CA CYS A 28 -32.16 63.10 -22.59
C CYS A 28 -31.13 64.08 -21.97
N VAL A 29 -31.62 65.21 -21.43
CA VAL A 29 -30.76 66.25 -20.78
C VAL A 29 -31.41 66.90 -19.56
N LEU A 30 -32.74 67.03 -19.51
CA LEU A 30 -33.40 68.03 -18.63
C LEU A 30 -34.42 67.44 -17.62
N GLN A 31 -34.07 66.33 -16.96
CA GLN A 31 -34.80 65.89 -15.77
C GLN A 31 -33.98 65.18 -14.66
N GLY A 32 -32.65 65.15 -14.79
CA GLY A 32 -31.73 64.71 -13.71
C GLY A 32 -31.74 65.59 -12.45
N PHE A 33 -32.58 66.63 -12.40
CA PHE A 33 -32.80 67.51 -11.25
C PHE A 33 -34.09 67.20 -10.47
N LEU A 34 -34.93 66.26 -10.94
CA LEU A 34 -36.25 65.98 -10.35
C LEU A 34 -36.25 64.77 -9.39
N LEU A 35 -35.13 64.02 -9.29
CA LEU A 35 -34.92 63.06 -8.19
C LEU A 35 -34.72 63.75 -6.83
N ALA A 36 -34.45 65.06 -6.80
CA ALA A 36 -34.11 65.81 -5.58
C ALA A 36 -35.32 66.24 -4.72
N CYS A 37 -36.56 66.08 -5.19
CA CYS A 37 -37.75 66.71 -4.58
C CYS A 37 -38.90 65.75 -4.22
N ILE A 38 -38.67 64.43 -4.16
CA ILE A 38 -39.69 63.45 -3.71
C ILE A 38 -39.36 62.87 -2.32
N PHE A 39 -38.10 62.92 -1.88
CA PHE A 39 -37.66 62.45 -0.55
C PHE A 39 -37.84 63.50 0.58
N SER A 40 -39.01 64.13 0.68
CA SER A 40 -39.31 65.07 1.77
C SER A 40 -40.80 65.35 2.02
N THR A 41 -41.56 64.37 2.51
CA THR A 41 -42.56 64.52 3.60
C THR A 41 -43.21 63.16 3.98
N SER A 42 -42.41 62.22 4.47
CA SER A 42 -42.91 61.14 5.34
C SER A 42 -42.00 61.03 6.55
N SER A 43 -42.09 62.02 7.43
CA SER A 43 -41.37 62.09 8.72
C SER A 43 -41.95 61.10 9.74
N GLY A 44 -42.08 59.83 9.34
CA GLY A 44 -42.13 58.74 10.29
C GLY A 44 -40.78 58.71 11.01
N SER A 45 -40.81 58.82 12.33
CA SER A 45 -39.62 58.59 13.14
C SER A 45 -39.14 57.16 12.91
N VAL A 46 -37.95 57.01 12.32
CA VAL A 46 -37.23 55.73 12.33
C VAL A 46 -36.78 55.49 13.77
N GLN A 47 -37.70 54.99 14.60
CA GLN A 47 -37.32 54.32 15.83
C GLN A 47 -36.55 53.08 15.40
N ALA A 48 -35.24 53.08 15.67
CA ALA A 48 -34.50 51.85 15.65
C ALA A 48 -35.11 50.91 16.69
N GLU A 49 -35.25 49.63 16.34
CA GLU A 49 -35.94 48.66 17.20
C GLU A 49 -35.21 48.56 18.55
N GLU A 50 -35.98 48.55 19.64
CA GLU A 50 -35.51 48.42 21.02
C GLU A 50 -36.12 47.15 21.60
N TYR A 51 -35.27 46.26 22.10
CA TYR A 51 -35.72 45.15 22.95
C TYR A 51 -35.92 45.68 24.36
N VAL A 52 -37.07 45.39 24.97
CA VAL A 52 -37.42 45.73 26.36
C VAL A 52 -38.03 44.51 27.04
N ASP A 53 -37.49 44.14 28.20
CA ASP A 53 -38.20 43.35 29.22
C ASP A 53 -38.46 44.29 30.41
N ASP A 54 -39.74 44.56 30.66
CA ASP A 54 -40.21 45.42 31.77
C ASP A 54 -40.50 44.61 33.05
N PHE A 55 -40.36 43.29 33.00
CA PHE A 55 -40.57 42.36 34.11
C PHE A 55 -41.99 42.35 34.73
N ASP A 56 -42.99 43.00 34.11
CA ASP A 56 -44.36 43.13 34.64
C ASP A 56 -45.20 41.84 34.58
N GLY A 57 -44.82 40.91 33.71
CA GLY A 57 -45.48 39.61 33.53
C GLY A 57 -45.29 38.65 34.71
N ASP A 58 -46.24 37.71 34.88
CA ASP A 58 -46.20 36.66 35.90
C ASP A 58 -45.25 35.49 35.57
N GLU A 59 -44.67 35.46 34.36
CA GLU A 59 -43.72 34.43 33.93
C GLU A 59 -42.28 34.71 34.42
N ILE A 60 -41.57 33.65 34.80
CA ILE A 60 -40.18 33.73 35.30
C ILE A 60 -39.22 33.56 34.12
N GLY A 61 -38.50 34.64 33.77
CA GLY A 61 -37.68 34.71 32.57
C GLY A 61 -36.20 34.36 32.76
N CYS A 62 -35.67 34.54 33.97
CA CYS A 62 -34.22 34.42 34.20
C CYS A 62 -33.79 33.00 34.58
N ARG A 63 -32.66 32.56 34.02
CA ARG A 63 -31.97 31.30 34.38
C ARG A 63 -30.85 31.58 35.38
N LEU A 64 -30.59 30.64 36.27
CA LEU A 64 -29.64 30.80 37.38
C LEU A 64 -28.52 29.76 37.31
N TYR A 65 -27.28 30.20 37.46
CA TYR A 65 -26.08 29.35 37.47
C TYR A 65 -25.24 29.63 38.74
N PHE A 66 -25.14 28.64 39.61
CA PHE A 66 -24.35 28.64 40.84
C PHE A 66 -24.03 27.18 41.26
N ASP A 67 -23.06 26.98 42.18
CA ASP A 67 -22.84 25.66 42.79
C ASP A 67 -23.86 25.44 43.93
N GLU A 68 -24.80 24.52 43.73
CA GLU A 68 -25.84 24.15 44.71
C GLU A 68 -25.27 23.67 46.06
N LYS A 69 -24.02 23.21 46.10
CA LYS A 69 -23.33 22.81 47.35
C LYS A 69 -22.89 24.02 48.18
N GLN A 70 -22.75 25.18 47.55
CA GLN A 70 -22.23 26.41 48.16
C GLN A 70 -23.29 27.51 48.29
N VAL A 71 -24.33 27.49 47.44
CA VAL A 71 -25.42 28.47 47.40
C VAL A 71 -26.77 27.77 47.44
N GLN A 72 -27.62 28.17 48.38
CA GLN A 72 -29.03 27.80 48.39
C GLN A 72 -29.89 28.97 47.87
N LEU A 73 -30.61 28.74 46.76
CA LEU A 73 -31.72 29.60 46.36
C LEU A 73 -32.84 29.50 47.40
N LYS A 74 -33.34 30.65 47.86
CA LYS A 74 -34.47 30.76 48.80
C LYS A 74 -35.77 31.21 48.13
N LEU A 75 -35.65 32.07 47.13
CA LEU A 75 -36.77 32.70 46.43
C LEU A 75 -36.35 33.09 45.02
N GLN A 76 -37.20 32.79 44.04
CA GLN A 76 -37.26 33.43 42.73
C GLN A 76 -38.73 33.75 42.48
N GLU A 77 -39.10 35.04 42.43
CA GLU A 77 -40.49 35.49 42.26
C GLU A 77 -40.57 36.71 41.33
N ARG A 78 -41.69 36.86 40.62
CA ARG A 78 -42.09 38.15 40.02
C ARG A 78 -42.82 38.95 41.11
N THR A 79 -42.12 39.89 41.74
CA THR A 79 -42.64 40.63 42.89
C THR A 79 -43.32 41.92 42.44
N LYS A 80 -44.57 42.11 42.87
CA LYS A 80 -45.36 43.33 42.62
C LYS A 80 -45.34 44.29 43.82
N SER A 81 -44.32 44.13 44.67
CA SER A 81 -44.15 44.85 45.94
C SER A 81 -43.11 45.97 45.88
N LEU A 82 -42.15 45.86 44.96
CA LEU A 82 -41.10 46.83 44.70
C LEU A 82 -40.60 46.66 43.26
N ALA A 83 -40.70 47.72 42.46
CA ALA A 83 -40.16 47.81 41.11
C ALA A 83 -39.33 49.11 40.99
N PHE A 84 -38.51 49.19 39.94
CA PHE A 84 -37.92 50.42 39.42
C PHE A 84 -38.88 51.13 38.47
N SER A 85 -39.60 50.37 37.65
CA SER A 85 -40.58 50.88 36.67
C SER A 85 -41.65 49.84 36.37
N GLY A 86 -42.90 50.26 36.12
CA GLY A 86 -44.01 49.34 35.87
C GLY A 86 -44.72 48.90 37.16
N MET A 87 -45.18 47.66 37.16
CA MET A 87 -45.92 46.97 38.22
C MET A 87 -45.13 45.80 38.87
N GLY A 88 -44.02 45.34 38.29
CA GLY A 88 -43.28 44.16 38.75
C GLY A 88 -41.76 44.23 38.56
N ALA A 89 -41.05 43.31 39.22
CA ALA A 89 -39.63 43.04 39.02
C ALA A 89 -39.32 41.57 39.35
N GLU A 90 -38.31 40.96 38.72
CA GLU A 90 -37.87 39.62 39.10
C GLU A 90 -36.90 39.69 40.29
N ARG A 91 -37.26 39.02 41.38
CA ARG A 91 -36.58 39.06 42.68
C ARG A 91 -35.97 37.72 43.00
N PHE A 92 -34.71 37.74 43.42
CA PHE A 92 -33.91 36.57 43.75
C PHE A 92 -33.33 36.69 45.16
N GLN A 93 -33.43 35.63 45.97
CA GLN A 93 -32.75 35.55 47.27
C GLN A 93 -31.89 34.30 47.35
N PHE A 94 -30.60 34.49 47.65
CA PHE A 94 -29.60 33.44 47.75
C PHE A 94 -28.98 33.43 49.15
N VAL A 95 -28.63 32.26 49.67
CA VAL A 95 -27.82 32.12 50.90
C VAL A 95 -26.57 31.32 50.56
N ALA A 96 -25.41 31.98 50.60
CA ALA A 96 -24.13 31.30 50.42
C ALA A 96 -23.59 30.81 51.77
N ALA A 97 -23.04 29.59 51.77
CA ALA A 97 -22.39 28.99 52.93
C ALA A 97 -21.05 29.66 53.25
N ASP A 98 -20.32 30.10 52.24
CA ASP A 98 -18.97 30.67 52.34
C ASP A 98 -18.80 31.97 51.55
N ASN A 99 -17.56 32.49 51.50
CA ASN A 99 -17.21 33.70 50.79
C ASN A 99 -16.63 33.39 49.40
N ASN A 100 -16.77 34.36 48.48
CA ASN A 100 -16.25 34.32 47.10
C ASN A 100 -16.90 33.28 46.18
N VAL A 101 -18.16 32.93 46.43
CA VAL A 101 -18.92 31.99 45.58
C VAL A 101 -19.50 32.72 44.38
N SER A 102 -19.34 32.19 43.16
CA SER A 102 -19.87 32.83 41.94
C SER A 102 -21.34 32.53 41.72
N LEU A 103 -22.11 33.57 41.39
CA LEU A 103 -23.49 33.50 40.89
C LEU A 103 -23.58 34.21 39.53
N VAL A 104 -24.29 33.60 38.58
CA VAL A 104 -24.70 34.25 37.33
C VAL A 104 -26.20 34.10 37.13
N ILE A 105 -26.86 35.21 36.81
CA ILE A 105 -28.26 35.27 36.36
C ILE A 105 -28.20 35.54 34.84
N GLU A 106 -28.90 34.74 34.03
CA GLU A 106 -29.01 34.88 32.57
C GLU A 106 -30.41 35.33 32.17
N THR A 107 -30.50 36.30 31.27
CA THR A 107 -31.72 36.68 30.55
C THR A 107 -31.50 36.50 29.05
N ALA A 108 -32.48 35.89 28.36
CA ALA A 108 -32.45 35.75 26.90
C ALA A 108 -32.95 37.03 26.23
N VAL A 109 -32.21 37.54 25.23
CA VAL A 109 -32.56 38.78 24.53
C VAL A 109 -32.68 38.54 23.02
N LYS A 110 -33.40 39.41 22.30
CA LYS A 110 -33.48 39.33 20.83
C LYS A 110 -32.05 39.44 20.23
N PRO A 111 -31.58 38.48 19.41
CA PRO A 111 -30.22 38.51 18.87
C PRO A 111 -29.92 39.82 18.12
N THR A 112 -28.84 40.49 18.50
CA THR A 112 -28.37 41.72 17.83
C THR A 112 -26.89 41.64 17.55
N ARG A 113 -26.46 42.08 16.36
CA ARG A 113 -25.05 42.19 15.98
C ARG A 113 -24.31 43.13 16.94
N VAL A 114 -23.01 42.90 17.17
CA VAL A 114 -22.14 43.85 17.88
C VAL A 114 -21.57 44.86 16.89
N PHE A 115 -21.83 46.14 17.15
CA PHE A 115 -21.34 47.31 16.40
C PHE A 115 -21.11 48.47 17.38
N GLU A 116 -20.61 49.62 16.90
CA GLU A 116 -20.43 50.81 17.75
C GLU A 116 -21.77 51.42 18.18
N GLU A 117 -21.83 52.01 19.38
CA GLU A 117 -23.04 52.61 19.99
C GLU A 117 -24.15 51.66 20.47
N LEU A 118 -24.04 50.33 20.31
CA LEU A 118 -24.97 49.38 20.94
C LEU A 118 -24.96 49.55 22.46
N ARG A 119 -26.15 49.71 23.04
CA ARG A 119 -26.38 49.94 24.47
C ARG A 119 -27.27 48.84 25.04
N ILE A 120 -26.84 48.29 26.16
CA ILE A 120 -27.62 47.43 27.04
C ILE A 120 -27.69 48.13 28.39
N SER A 121 -28.89 48.29 28.96
CA SER A 121 -29.03 48.74 30.34
C SER A 121 -30.07 47.92 31.09
N ALA A 122 -29.90 47.82 32.40
CA ALA A 122 -30.78 47.07 33.28
C ALA A 122 -30.86 47.78 34.64
N ALA A 123 -32.06 47.91 35.20
CA ALA A 123 -32.22 48.35 36.57
C ALA A 123 -31.93 47.18 37.51
N VAL A 124 -30.95 47.37 38.41
CA VAL A 124 -30.55 46.34 39.37
C VAL A 124 -30.61 46.90 40.78
N PHE A 125 -31.36 46.24 41.65
CA PHE A 125 -31.25 46.40 43.09
C PHE A 125 -30.43 45.24 43.64
N CYS A 126 -29.48 45.53 44.52
CA CYS A 126 -28.76 44.48 45.24
C CYS A 126 -28.49 44.93 46.68
N ASN A 127 -28.67 44.02 47.65
CA ASN A 127 -28.30 44.29 49.04
C ASN A 127 -26.79 44.13 49.32
N ARG A 128 -25.98 43.93 48.28
CA ARG A 128 -24.49 43.89 48.33
C ARG A 128 -23.88 44.61 47.12
N PRO A 129 -22.63 45.09 47.21
CA PRO A 129 -21.93 45.68 46.07
C PRO A 129 -21.42 44.59 45.11
N GLY A 130 -21.01 45.01 43.91
CA GLY A 130 -20.23 44.15 43.01
C GLY A 130 -21.02 43.39 41.95
N THR A 131 -22.33 43.64 41.79
CA THR A 131 -23.14 43.05 40.71
C THR A 131 -22.72 43.66 39.37
N GLN A 132 -22.25 42.85 38.43
CA GLN A 132 -21.77 43.32 37.11
C GLN A 132 -22.76 42.97 36.02
N LEU A 133 -23.12 43.96 35.20
CA LEU A 133 -23.83 43.71 33.94
C LEU A 133 -22.84 43.22 32.88
N ALA A 134 -23.17 42.14 32.17
CA ALA A 134 -22.37 41.60 31.08
C ALA A 134 -23.28 41.06 29.96
N ALA A 135 -22.71 40.79 28.78
CA ALA A 135 -23.41 40.21 27.64
C ALA A 135 -22.59 39.07 27.01
N ARG A 136 -23.26 38.05 26.50
CA ARG A 136 -22.63 36.99 25.70
C ARG A 136 -22.37 37.51 24.29
N VAL A 137 -21.12 37.55 23.87
CA VAL A 137 -20.75 37.71 22.47
C VAL A 137 -20.51 36.32 21.89
N VAL A 138 -21.23 35.98 20.84
CA VAL A 138 -21.07 34.74 20.06
C VAL A 138 -20.22 35.05 18.83
N PHE A 139 -19.23 34.19 18.54
CA PHE A 139 -18.41 34.27 17.34
C PHE A 139 -18.91 33.24 16.31
N PRO A 140 -19.75 33.64 15.34
CA PRO A 140 -20.45 32.71 14.45
C PRO A 140 -19.48 31.83 13.64
N HIS A 141 -18.47 32.44 13.05
CA HIS A 141 -17.50 31.79 12.15
C HIS A 141 -16.39 31.02 12.87
N GLN A 142 -16.50 30.80 14.19
CA GLN A 142 -15.48 30.13 15.00
C GLN A 142 -16.13 29.06 15.88
N ILE A 143 -15.98 27.79 15.53
CA ILE A 143 -16.46 26.65 16.34
C ILE A 143 -15.39 26.20 17.34
N ASP A 144 -15.78 25.92 18.58
CA ASP A 144 -14.92 25.29 19.57
C ASP A 144 -14.78 23.78 19.26
N PRO A 145 -13.56 23.24 19.06
CA PRO A 145 -13.36 21.85 18.68
C PRO A 145 -13.80 20.86 19.77
N THR A 146 -13.94 21.32 21.02
CA THR A 146 -14.29 20.52 22.20
C THR A 146 -15.79 20.38 22.38
N THR A 147 -16.55 21.48 22.22
CA THR A 147 -18.01 21.50 22.43
C THR A 147 -18.82 21.38 21.15
N LYS A 148 -18.20 21.63 19.98
CA LYS A 148 -18.86 21.78 18.67
C LYS A 148 -19.86 22.94 18.60
N GLU A 149 -19.89 23.82 19.60
CA GLU A 149 -20.67 25.07 19.61
C GLU A 149 -19.81 26.25 19.13
N PRO A 150 -20.42 27.35 18.63
CA PRO A 150 -19.70 28.60 18.37
C PRO A 150 -19.00 29.13 19.63
N VAL A 151 -17.78 29.63 19.48
CA VAL A 151 -16.98 30.19 20.57
C VAL A 151 -17.72 31.40 21.16
N THR A 152 -17.92 31.41 22.47
CA THR A 152 -18.57 32.52 23.18
C THR A 152 -17.63 33.23 24.15
N ARG A 153 -17.84 34.53 24.35
CA ARG A 153 -17.11 35.37 25.33
C ARG A 153 -18.06 36.30 26.05
N LEU A 154 -17.58 36.90 27.15
CA LEU A 154 -18.35 37.86 27.96
C LEU A 154 -17.80 39.27 27.77
N PHE A 155 -18.61 40.17 27.22
CA PHE A 155 -18.36 41.61 27.26
C PHE A 155 -18.89 42.13 28.59
N VAL A 156 -18.07 42.84 29.37
CA VAL A 156 -18.43 43.28 30.74
C VAL A 156 -18.64 44.80 30.77
N GLY A 157 -19.77 45.23 31.34
CA GLY A 157 -20.18 46.61 31.52
C GLY A 157 -20.00 47.11 32.94
N GLN A 158 -20.90 48.00 33.38
CA GLN A 158 -20.85 48.61 34.71
C GLN A 158 -21.08 47.62 35.86
N THR A 159 -20.53 47.99 37.02
CA THR A 159 -20.67 47.28 38.30
C THR A 159 -21.49 48.13 39.28
N LEU A 160 -22.39 47.49 40.03
CA LEU A 160 -23.23 48.11 41.04
C LEU A 160 -22.42 48.64 42.22
N THR A 161 -22.65 49.91 42.52
CA THR A 161 -21.97 50.71 43.55
C THR A 161 -22.93 51.18 44.65
N GLU A 162 -24.19 51.48 44.32
CA GLU A 162 -25.20 51.92 45.29
C GLU A 162 -26.01 50.74 45.83
N VAL A 163 -25.55 50.22 46.96
CA VAL A 163 -26.15 49.09 47.67
C VAL A 163 -27.50 49.47 48.31
N THR A 164 -28.47 48.55 48.30
CA THR A 164 -29.85 48.75 48.80
C THR A 164 -30.62 49.90 48.14
N LYS A 165 -30.27 50.22 46.89
CA LYS A 165 -31.07 51.05 45.98
C LYS A 165 -31.13 50.38 44.61
N TRP A 166 -32.07 50.82 43.78
CA TRP A 166 -32.02 50.58 42.35
C TRP A 166 -30.91 51.42 41.70
N GLN A 167 -30.04 50.77 40.93
CA GLN A 167 -29.05 51.42 40.08
C GLN A 167 -29.22 50.90 38.64
N GLU A 168 -29.37 51.80 37.68
CA GLU A 168 -29.36 51.43 36.26
C GLU A 168 -27.91 51.15 35.84
N LEU A 169 -27.57 49.87 35.66
CA LEU A 169 -26.27 49.45 35.12
C LEU A 169 -26.30 49.54 33.60
N LYS A 170 -25.22 50.03 33.00
CA LYS A 170 -25.10 50.17 31.54
C LYS A 170 -23.87 49.47 30.99
N LEU A 171 -24.02 48.92 29.80
CA LEU A 171 -22.98 48.34 28.95
C LEU A 171 -23.13 49.00 27.58
N THR A 172 -22.13 49.75 27.16
CA THR A 172 -22.07 50.38 25.84
C THR A 172 -20.85 49.86 25.09
N THR A 173 -21.01 49.57 23.81
CA THR A 173 -19.91 49.20 22.92
C THR A 173 -19.35 50.45 22.23
N THR A 174 -18.02 50.50 22.12
CA THR A 174 -17.27 51.44 21.30
C THR A 174 -16.15 50.69 20.61
N ASP A 175 -15.68 51.14 19.46
CA ASP A 175 -14.62 50.44 18.72
C ASP A 175 -13.34 50.28 19.55
N SER A 176 -13.05 51.26 20.42
CA SER A 176 -11.92 51.18 21.37
C SER A 176 -12.10 50.06 22.41
N GLN A 177 -13.33 49.79 22.88
CA GLN A 177 -13.60 48.70 23.82
C GLN A 177 -13.67 47.35 23.10
N ILE A 178 -14.26 47.28 21.90
CA ILE A 178 -14.32 46.08 21.07
C ILE A 178 -12.89 45.61 20.74
N GLY A 179 -12.05 46.50 20.19
CA GLY A 179 -10.66 46.19 19.85
C GLY A 179 -9.83 45.70 21.04
N LYS A 180 -10.00 46.30 22.23
CA LYS A 180 -9.33 45.85 23.47
C LYS A 180 -9.76 44.45 23.88
N HIS A 181 -11.06 44.14 23.83
CA HIS A 181 -11.56 42.80 24.17
C HIS A 181 -11.11 41.75 23.14
N LEU A 182 -11.14 42.05 21.84
CA LEU A 182 -10.64 41.14 20.80
C LEU A 182 -9.15 40.79 20.98
N ILE A 183 -8.30 41.75 21.39
CA ILE A 183 -6.89 41.48 21.71
C ILE A 183 -6.78 40.52 22.91
N LEU A 184 -7.55 40.75 23.98
CA LEU A 184 -7.54 39.89 25.18
C LEU A 184 -8.06 38.48 24.89
N TRP A 185 -9.13 38.34 24.10
CA TRP A 185 -9.71 37.05 23.74
C TRP A 185 -8.81 36.26 22.77
N ARG A 186 -8.14 36.92 21.82
CA ARG A 186 -7.10 36.30 20.98
C ARG A 186 -5.91 35.83 21.81
N ALA A 187 -5.49 36.59 22.83
CA ALA A 187 -4.42 36.18 23.73
C ALA A 187 -4.78 34.91 24.54
N SER A 188 -6.07 34.68 24.83
CA SER A 188 -6.56 33.51 25.57
C SER A 188 -6.94 32.30 24.70
N LEU A 189 -6.71 32.33 23.38
CA LEU A 189 -7.20 31.31 22.44
C LEU A 189 -6.10 30.62 21.61
N LYS A 190 -4.83 30.95 21.85
CA LYS A 190 -3.70 30.36 21.11
C LYS A 190 -3.75 28.82 21.14
N PRO A 191 -3.65 28.14 19.99
CA PRO A 191 -3.17 28.64 18.70
C PRO A 191 -4.23 29.19 17.73
N GLN A 192 -5.53 29.20 18.08
CA GLN A 192 -6.58 29.64 17.16
C GLN A 192 -6.59 31.17 16.94
N GLU A 193 -6.81 31.58 15.69
CA GLU A 193 -7.23 32.96 15.39
C GLU A 193 -8.71 33.15 15.75
N LEU A 194 -9.12 34.40 15.98
CA LEU A 194 -10.51 34.75 16.32
C LEU A 194 -11.06 35.70 15.26
N ASP A 195 -12.04 35.23 14.51
CA ASP A 195 -12.77 36.01 13.50
C ASP A 195 -13.91 36.84 14.15
N PRO A 196 -13.89 38.18 14.07
CA PRO A 196 -14.94 39.05 14.62
C PRO A 196 -16.10 39.32 13.65
N ARG A 197 -16.14 38.72 12.45
CA ARG A 197 -17.25 38.90 11.50
C ARG A 197 -18.57 38.40 12.08
N GLU A 198 -19.64 39.16 11.82
CA GLU A 198 -21.03 38.92 12.27
C GLU A 198 -21.24 38.60 13.77
N MET A 199 -20.26 38.83 14.64
CA MET A 199 -20.40 38.56 16.08
C MET A 199 -21.64 39.27 16.66
N TYR A 200 -22.39 38.57 17.50
CA TYR A 200 -23.70 39.02 17.99
C TYR A 200 -23.90 38.72 19.49
N ILE A 201 -24.88 39.39 20.09
CA ILE A 201 -25.31 39.21 21.48
C ILE A 201 -26.71 38.58 21.50
N ASP A 202 -26.84 37.48 22.26
CA ASP A 202 -28.09 36.73 22.45
C ASP A 202 -28.47 36.51 23.93
N ARG A 203 -27.55 36.79 24.86
CA ARG A 203 -27.76 36.69 26.31
C ARG A 203 -27.21 37.92 27.04
N VAL A 204 -27.93 38.35 28.05
CA VAL A 204 -27.47 39.32 29.06
C VAL A 204 -27.30 38.60 30.39
N TYR A 205 -26.27 38.97 31.13
CA TYR A 205 -25.91 38.38 32.41
C TYR A 205 -25.79 39.42 33.52
N LEU A 206 -26.29 39.09 34.71
CA LEU A 206 -25.83 39.69 35.96
C LEU A 206 -24.88 38.73 36.66
N LYS A 207 -23.65 39.17 36.93
CA LYS A 207 -22.64 38.39 37.65
C LYS A 207 -22.47 38.95 39.05
N GLN A 208 -22.58 38.11 40.08
CA GLN A 208 -22.35 38.50 41.47
C GLN A 208 -21.39 37.52 42.15
N THR A 209 -20.43 38.06 42.89
CA THR A 209 -19.68 37.28 43.87
C THR A 209 -20.42 37.31 45.20
N LEU A 210 -20.94 36.16 45.63
CA LEU A 210 -21.62 36.01 46.90
C LEU A 210 -20.62 35.88 48.06
N GLY A 211 -21.03 36.44 49.21
CA GLY A 211 -20.40 36.23 50.50
C GLY A 211 -21.33 35.47 51.43
N LYS A 212 -20.84 35.02 52.58
CA LYS A 212 -21.63 34.25 53.56
C LYS A 212 -22.96 34.91 53.93
N GLY A 213 -24.01 34.12 54.11
CA GLY A 213 -25.35 34.60 54.47
C GLY A 213 -26.19 35.08 53.27
N MET A 214 -27.28 35.80 53.55
CA MET A 214 -28.28 36.16 52.53
C MET A 214 -27.82 37.30 51.61
N THR A 215 -27.99 37.11 50.31
CA THR A 215 -27.89 38.13 49.26
C THR A 215 -29.23 38.23 48.55
N GLU A 216 -29.70 39.44 48.29
CA GLU A 216 -30.94 39.74 47.58
C GLU A 216 -30.61 40.59 46.36
N ILE A 217 -31.09 40.17 45.19
CA ILE A 217 -30.93 40.83 43.90
C ILE A 217 -32.34 41.01 43.30
N MET A 218 -32.59 42.12 42.63
CA MET A 218 -33.79 42.32 41.81
C MET A 218 -33.40 42.92 40.46
N LEU A 219 -34.10 42.50 39.41
CA LEU A 219 -33.90 42.92 38.02
C LEU A 219 -35.22 43.44 37.44
N ASP A 220 -35.13 44.57 36.75
CA ASP A 220 -36.23 45.31 36.13
C ASP A 220 -35.66 46.06 34.88
N ASN A 221 -36.53 46.42 33.94
CA ASN A 221 -36.27 47.35 32.83
C ASN A 221 -35.00 47.03 32.02
N LEU A 222 -34.86 45.77 31.57
CA LEU A 222 -33.76 45.36 30.69
C LEU A 222 -34.02 45.88 29.28
N ARG A 223 -33.16 46.80 28.82
CA ARG A 223 -33.22 47.43 27.51
C ARG A 223 -32.01 47.09 26.67
N MET A 224 -32.21 46.88 25.38
CA MET A 224 -31.14 46.76 24.40
C MET A 224 -31.50 47.50 23.12
N SER A 225 -30.68 48.49 22.74
CA SER A 225 -30.89 49.31 21.54
C SER A 225 -29.59 49.82 20.91
N PRO A 226 -29.55 50.02 19.58
CA PRO A 226 -30.57 49.55 18.63
C PRO A 226 -30.41 48.06 18.33
N ILE A 227 -31.49 47.39 17.94
CA ILE A 227 -31.44 46.00 17.44
C ILE A 227 -31.08 46.01 15.95
N VAL A 228 -30.10 45.17 15.59
CA VAL A 228 -29.71 44.85 14.21
C VAL A 228 -29.60 43.33 14.14
N GLU A 229 -30.59 42.68 13.53
CA GLU A 229 -30.63 41.22 13.43
C GLU A 229 -29.38 40.68 12.70
N PRO A 230 -28.71 39.63 13.23
CA PRO A 230 -27.61 38.97 12.54
C PRO A 230 -28.13 38.15 11.35
N GLU A 231 -27.36 38.08 10.26
CA GLU A 231 -27.65 37.19 9.13
C GLU A 231 -27.44 35.73 9.56
N THR A 232 -28.54 35.00 9.80
CA THR A 232 -28.52 33.65 10.41
C THR A 232 -28.76 32.50 9.44
N GLU A 233 -28.84 32.75 8.12
CA GLU A 233 -29.12 31.71 7.12
C GLU A 233 -28.04 30.60 7.09
N TRP A 234 -26.76 30.99 7.27
CA TRP A 234 -25.63 30.04 7.35
C TRP A 234 -25.74 29.09 8.56
N LEU A 235 -26.29 29.56 9.70
CA LEU A 235 -26.28 28.85 10.98
C LEU A 235 -27.12 27.55 10.89
N ASN A 236 -28.26 27.63 10.19
CA ASN A 236 -29.13 26.47 9.93
C ASN A 236 -28.53 25.49 8.90
N GLN A 237 -27.72 25.97 7.95
CA GLN A 237 -27.02 25.10 7.00
C GLN A 237 -25.86 24.38 7.68
N SER A 238 -24.98 25.11 8.37
CA SER A 238 -23.82 24.54 9.06
C SER A 238 -24.22 23.57 10.18
N GLN A 239 -25.32 23.79 10.91
CA GLN A 239 -25.78 22.81 11.91
C GLN A 239 -26.43 21.56 11.32
N ALA A 240 -26.91 21.60 10.07
CA ALA A 240 -27.39 20.42 9.36
C ALA A 240 -26.20 19.63 8.78
N GLU A 241 -25.32 20.29 8.03
CA GLU A 241 -24.16 19.65 7.38
C GLU A 241 -23.12 19.12 8.39
N ALA A 242 -22.94 19.77 9.56
CA ALA A 242 -22.03 19.28 10.60
C ALA A 242 -22.61 18.18 11.50
N ASN A 243 -23.89 17.83 11.37
CA ASN A 243 -24.54 16.74 12.13
C ASN A 243 -25.01 15.57 11.26
N GLU A 244 -24.93 15.63 9.93
CA GLU A 244 -24.98 14.40 9.15
C GLU A 244 -23.73 13.57 9.46
N PRO A 245 -23.87 12.32 9.94
CA PRO A 245 -22.71 11.47 10.20
C PRO A 245 -22.04 11.17 8.86
N ARG A 246 -20.82 11.71 8.66
CA ARG A 246 -20.01 11.52 7.44
C ARG A 246 -20.06 10.05 7.02
N LYS A 247 -20.75 9.77 5.90
CA LYS A 247 -20.89 8.40 5.40
C LYS A 247 -19.49 7.78 5.22
N PRO A 248 -19.26 6.54 5.66
CA PRO A 248 -17.97 5.90 5.44
C PRO A 248 -17.70 5.77 3.94
N THR A 249 -16.52 6.20 3.50
CA THR A 249 -16.05 6.06 2.11
C THR A 249 -15.86 4.58 1.73
N ILE A 250 -15.62 3.74 2.73
CA ILE A 250 -15.30 2.32 2.62
C ILE A 250 -16.16 1.48 3.58
N GLU A 251 -16.69 0.36 3.11
CA GLU A 251 -17.45 -0.60 3.90
C GLU A 251 -16.95 -2.02 3.62
N PHE A 252 -16.96 -2.88 4.64
CA PHE A 252 -16.77 -4.33 4.47
C PHE A 252 -18.13 -5.02 4.38
N GLN A 253 -18.35 -5.78 3.31
CA GLN A 253 -19.54 -6.61 3.14
C GLN A 253 -19.11 -8.07 2.95
N LEU A 254 -19.09 -8.82 4.05
CA LEU A 254 -18.47 -10.16 4.15
C LEU A 254 -16.99 -10.12 3.75
N ASP A 255 -16.60 -10.81 2.69
CA ASP A 255 -15.25 -10.92 2.15
C ASP A 255 -14.94 -9.90 1.03
N ARG A 256 -15.74 -8.81 0.96
CA ARG A 256 -15.69 -7.81 -0.11
C ARG A 256 -15.40 -6.41 0.41
N LEU A 257 -14.51 -5.71 -0.28
CA LEU A 257 -14.23 -4.30 -0.09
C LEU A 257 -15.20 -3.47 -0.93
N ILE A 258 -16.04 -2.65 -0.29
CA ILE A 258 -16.97 -1.74 -0.97
C ILE A 258 -16.45 -0.31 -0.81
N VAL A 259 -16.19 0.39 -1.92
CA VAL A 259 -15.70 1.77 -1.93
C VAL A 259 -16.69 2.62 -2.74
N GLU A 260 -17.16 3.73 -2.15
CA GLU A 260 -18.23 4.59 -2.70
C GLU A 260 -19.51 3.82 -3.13
N GLY A 261 -19.77 2.65 -2.51
CA GLY A 261 -20.90 1.78 -2.84
C GLY A 261 -20.67 0.80 -3.99
N ARG A 262 -19.42 0.58 -4.44
CA ARG A 262 -19.05 -0.41 -5.46
C ARG A 262 -18.01 -1.40 -4.93
N PRO A 263 -18.05 -2.70 -5.30
CA PRO A 263 -16.95 -3.61 -5.05
C PRO A 263 -15.66 -3.10 -5.71
N MET A 264 -14.55 -3.12 -4.97
CA MET A 264 -13.20 -2.77 -5.46
C MET A 264 -12.22 -3.92 -5.21
N PHE A 265 -11.32 -4.15 -6.17
CA PHE A 265 -10.15 -5.00 -6.01
C PHE A 265 -8.92 -4.10 -5.77
N PRO A 266 -8.43 -3.94 -4.52
CA PRO A 266 -7.32 -3.04 -4.24
C PRO A 266 -6.01 -3.53 -4.88
N VAL A 267 -5.41 -2.65 -5.66
CA VAL A 267 -4.09 -2.79 -6.30
C VAL A 267 -3.18 -1.69 -5.74
N ILE A 268 -2.27 -2.08 -4.86
CA ILE A 268 -1.47 -1.18 -4.03
C ILE A 268 -0.06 -1.00 -4.60
N VAL A 269 0.43 0.24 -4.66
CA VAL A 269 1.83 0.56 -4.99
C VAL A 269 2.46 1.46 -3.91
N PRO A 270 3.62 1.10 -3.32
CA PRO A 270 4.42 1.98 -2.48
C PRO A 270 4.86 3.27 -3.19
N TYR A 271 4.68 4.41 -2.53
CA TYR A 271 5.18 5.70 -3.00
C TYR A 271 6.70 5.81 -2.79
N GLN A 272 7.46 6.08 -3.86
CA GLN A 272 8.91 6.25 -3.84
C GLN A 272 9.33 7.63 -4.40
N HIS A 273 8.51 8.66 -4.13
CA HIS A 273 8.73 10.07 -4.51
C HIS A 273 8.54 10.41 -6.01
N GLU A 274 7.77 9.60 -6.73
CA GLU A 274 7.39 9.85 -8.12
C GLU A 274 6.33 10.97 -8.28
N PRO A 275 6.25 11.64 -9.44
CA PRO A 275 5.14 12.54 -9.77
C PRO A 275 3.80 11.80 -9.81
N VAL A 276 2.72 12.46 -9.37
CA VAL A 276 1.36 11.87 -9.29
C VAL A 276 0.81 11.48 -10.67
N GLU A 277 1.22 12.22 -11.70
CA GLU A 277 0.93 11.95 -13.10
C GLU A 277 1.42 10.56 -13.55
N LEU A 278 2.49 10.03 -12.96
CA LEU A 278 2.99 8.69 -13.26
C LEU A 278 2.05 7.61 -12.70
N PHE A 279 1.53 7.77 -11.48
CA PHE A 279 0.54 6.83 -10.93
C PHE A 279 -0.76 6.87 -11.74
N LYS A 280 -1.19 8.05 -12.21
CA LYS A 280 -2.31 8.19 -13.15
C LYS A 280 -2.09 7.43 -14.46
N GLN A 281 -0.85 7.37 -14.97
CA GLN A 281 -0.50 6.59 -16.15
C GLN A 281 -0.51 5.07 -15.85
N ILE A 282 0.17 4.65 -14.77
CA ILE A 282 0.37 3.21 -14.46
C ILE A 282 -0.94 2.55 -14.00
N GLY A 283 -1.82 3.29 -13.32
CA GLY A 283 -3.19 2.88 -12.99
C GLY A 283 -3.43 2.10 -11.68
N PRO A 284 -2.62 2.17 -10.60
CA PRO A 284 -3.02 1.58 -9.32
C PRO A 284 -4.17 2.39 -8.70
N ASN A 285 -5.17 1.71 -8.13
CA ASN A 285 -6.28 2.37 -7.45
C ASN A 285 -5.94 2.76 -6.00
N VAL A 286 -4.83 2.26 -5.44
CA VAL A 286 -4.31 2.64 -4.11
C VAL A 286 -2.79 2.88 -4.16
N VAL A 287 -2.33 3.98 -3.57
CA VAL A 287 -0.91 4.27 -3.33
C VAL A 287 -0.63 4.26 -1.82
N TRP A 288 0.41 3.55 -1.38
CA TRP A 288 0.85 3.53 0.02
C TRP A 288 1.82 4.67 0.27
N VAL A 289 1.41 5.66 1.06
CA VAL A 289 2.22 6.81 1.46
C VAL A 289 2.77 6.62 2.87
N ASP A 290 4.02 7.04 3.10
CA ASP A 290 4.70 6.90 4.40
C ASP A 290 3.96 7.59 5.55
N ASN A 291 3.27 8.71 5.26
CA ASN A 291 2.64 9.54 6.28
C ASN A 291 1.36 10.22 5.76
N TYR A 292 0.23 9.90 6.38
CA TYR A 292 -1.09 10.48 6.08
C TYR A 292 -1.15 12.01 6.26
N LEU A 293 -0.25 12.58 7.09
CA LEU A 293 -0.15 14.03 7.30
C LEU A 293 0.38 14.78 6.07
N ASN A 294 0.87 14.09 5.03
CA ASN A 294 1.17 14.71 3.74
C ASN A 294 -0.13 14.98 2.95
N ARG A 295 -0.96 15.89 3.48
CA ARG A 295 -2.26 16.29 2.91
C ARG A 295 -2.15 16.75 1.46
N ASN A 296 -1.01 17.32 1.05
CA ASN A 296 -0.79 17.76 -0.33
C ASN A 296 -0.73 16.55 -1.29
N LEU A 297 0.10 15.55 -0.99
CA LEU A 297 0.18 14.31 -1.79
C LEU A 297 -1.16 13.55 -1.80
N VAL A 298 -1.79 13.37 -0.63
CA VAL A 298 -3.09 12.69 -0.53
C VAL A 298 -4.16 13.40 -1.36
N ASN A 299 -4.24 14.74 -1.29
CA ASN A 299 -5.18 15.51 -2.09
C ASN A 299 -4.86 15.54 -3.59
N GLN A 300 -3.60 15.34 -4.00
CA GLN A 300 -3.24 15.19 -5.41
C GLN A 300 -3.67 13.81 -5.94
N LEU A 301 -3.38 12.73 -5.22
CA LEU A 301 -3.82 11.37 -5.56
C LEU A 301 -5.35 11.31 -5.69
N ASN A 302 -6.09 11.83 -4.70
CA ASN A 302 -7.56 11.82 -4.70
C ASN A 302 -8.17 12.57 -5.90
N ARG A 303 -7.54 13.67 -6.39
CA ARG A 303 -8.02 14.40 -7.58
C ARG A 303 -7.96 13.55 -8.84
N GLU A 304 -7.00 12.63 -8.91
CA GLU A 304 -6.84 11.66 -9.99
C GLU A 304 -7.55 10.33 -9.71
N ARG A 305 -8.41 10.28 -8.68
CA ARG A 305 -9.18 9.12 -8.21
C ARG A 305 -8.33 7.94 -7.74
N ILE A 306 -7.11 8.22 -7.31
CA ILE A 306 -6.21 7.26 -6.67
C ILE A 306 -6.31 7.47 -5.15
N TRP A 307 -6.60 6.40 -4.41
CA TRP A 307 -6.72 6.48 -2.96
C TRP A 307 -5.35 6.38 -2.26
N ALA A 308 -5.23 6.93 -1.06
CA ALA A 308 -4.09 6.68 -0.20
C ALA A 308 -4.35 5.49 0.75
N THR A 309 -3.33 4.68 1.01
CA THR A 309 -3.19 3.93 2.28
C THR A 309 -1.96 4.45 3.03
N ALA A 310 -1.95 4.36 4.35
CA ALA A 310 -0.87 4.93 5.17
C ALA A 310 -0.69 4.14 6.48
N TRP A 311 0.44 4.37 7.14
CA TRP A 311 0.63 3.95 8.54
C TRP A 311 -0.38 4.66 9.45
N PRO A 312 -1.09 3.94 10.35
CA PRO A 312 -2.05 4.57 11.24
C PRO A 312 -1.39 5.50 12.30
N PRO A 313 -2.14 6.46 12.86
CA PRO A 313 -1.69 7.24 14.00
C PRO A 313 -1.30 6.34 15.18
N SER A 314 -0.26 6.71 15.93
CA SER A 314 0.20 5.98 17.12
C SER A 314 0.62 6.96 18.22
N VAL A 315 0.20 6.71 19.46
CA VAL A 315 0.74 7.42 20.63
C VAL A 315 2.10 6.82 20.96
N LYS A 316 3.16 7.64 21.04
CA LYS A 316 4.52 7.19 21.34
C LYS A 316 5.03 7.81 22.63
N SER A 317 5.77 7.00 23.39
CA SER A 317 6.57 7.44 24.54
C SER A 317 7.75 8.31 24.10
N GLU A 318 8.40 9.00 25.04
CA GLU A 318 9.65 9.74 24.79
C GLU A 318 10.76 8.85 24.18
N ASN A 319 10.73 7.54 24.50
CA ASN A 319 11.63 6.52 23.96
C ASN A 319 11.13 5.90 22.63
N GLY A 320 10.18 6.53 21.94
CA GLY A 320 9.66 6.13 20.62
C GLY A 320 8.76 4.88 20.59
N LYS A 321 8.73 4.07 21.66
CA LYS A 321 7.81 2.91 21.77
C LYS A 321 6.36 3.36 21.78
N ILE A 322 5.50 2.63 21.06
CA ILE A 322 4.05 2.83 21.07
C ILE A 322 3.51 2.56 22.48
N LEU A 323 2.68 3.46 23.00
CA LEU A 323 2.02 3.34 24.30
C LEU A 323 0.73 2.52 24.19
N ASP A 324 0.43 1.76 25.24
CA ASP A 324 -0.85 1.05 25.38
C ASP A 324 -2.03 2.01 25.62
N ALA A 325 -3.25 1.58 25.32
CA ALA A 325 -4.49 2.33 25.52
C ALA A 325 -4.71 2.77 26.97
N ALA A 326 -4.18 2.02 27.96
CA ALA A 326 -4.20 2.43 29.37
C ALA A 326 -3.19 3.54 29.72
N GLN A 327 -2.24 3.84 28.83
CA GLN A 327 -1.18 4.84 29.01
C GLN A 327 -1.33 6.06 28.07
N GLY A 328 -2.09 5.92 26.98
CA GLY A 328 -2.49 7.03 26.12
C GLY A 328 -3.57 6.63 25.12
N SER A 329 -4.54 7.51 24.90
CA SER A 329 -5.58 7.37 23.87
C SER A 329 -5.28 8.27 22.67
N LEU A 330 -5.44 7.73 21.46
CA LEU A 330 -5.56 8.56 20.25
C LEU A 330 -6.84 9.40 20.32
N ALA A 331 -6.79 10.63 19.81
CA ALA A 331 -7.98 11.44 19.59
C ALA A 331 -8.82 10.87 18.43
N PRO A 332 -10.15 11.11 18.37
CA PRO A 332 -10.96 10.78 17.20
C PRO A 332 -10.35 11.38 15.93
N PHE A 333 -10.32 10.60 14.85
CA PHE A 333 -9.65 11.02 13.62
C PHE A 333 -10.50 12.05 12.85
N GLY A 334 -9.89 13.18 12.50
CA GLY A 334 -10.52 14.27 11.77
C GLY A 334 -10.10 14.33 10.30
N GLU A 335 -10.32 15.51 9.69
CA GLU A 335 -10.07 15.80 8.28
C GLU A 335 -8.60 15.64 7.87
N GLU A 336 -7.66 15.64 8.82
CA GLU A 336 -6.25 15.32 8.57
C GLU A 336 -6.04 13.88 8.05
N THR A 337 -7.04 13.00 8.25
CA THR A 337 -7.03 11.62 7.76
C THR A 337 -7.85 11.40 6.48
N ASP A 338 -8.56 12.40 5.96
CA ASP A 338 -9.45 12.22 4.79
C ASP A 338 -8.67 11.80 3.55
N GLY A 339 -9.22 10.85 2.78
CA GLY A 339 -8.57 10.29 1.59
C GLY A 339 -7.59 9.14 1.87
N VAL A 340 -7.29 8.86 3.14
CA VAL A 340 -6.77 7.53 3.51
C VAL A 340 -7.94 6.56 3.53
N LEU A 341 -7.92 5.59 2.61
CA LEU A 341 -8.98 4.60 2.40
C LEU A 341 -8.94 3.48 3.44
N PHE A 342 -7.74 2.93 3.71
CA PHE A 342 -7.52 1.96 4.79
C PHE A 342 -6.13 2.14 5.39
N TRP A 343 -5.96 1.67 6.62
CA TRP A 343 -4.69 1.73 7.35
C TRP A 343 -3.83 0.50 7.06
N ASN A 344 -2.52 0.69 6.91
CA ASN A 344 -1.55 -0.38 6.68
C ASN A 344 -0.54 -0.41 7.84
N LEU A 345 -0.50 -1.53 8.57
CA LEU A 345 0.45 -1.76 9.67
C LEU A 345 1.84 -2.20 9.19
N GLY A 346 2.05 -2.32 7.88
CA GLY A 346 3.30 -2.72 7.26
C GLY A 346 3.29 -4.16 6.77
N VAL A 347 4.48 -4.62 6.35
CA VAL A 347 4.71 -5.93 5.75
C VAL A 347 5.66 -6.79 6.56
N ARG A 348 5.56 -8.11 6.38
CA ARG A 348 6.38 -9.12 7.06
C ARG A 348 6.40 -8.93 8.59
N ILE A 349 5.25 -8.60 9.15
CA ILE A 349 5.04 -8.47 10.59
C ILE A 349 5.30 -9.82 11.27
N ASP A 350 6.13 -9.76 12.30
CA ASP A 350 6.58 -10.91 13.09
C ASP A 350 5.59 -11.27 14.21
N PRO A 351 5.36 -12.57 14.51
CA PRO A 351 4.46 -13.01 15.58
C PRO A 351 4.78 -12.42 16.96
N THR A 352 6.06 -12.23 17.30
CA THR A 352 6.46 -11.66 18.60
C THR A 352 5.91 -10.25 18.83
N SER A 353 5.60 -9.52 17.75
CA SER A 353 4.99 -8.18 17.80
C SER A 353 3.47 -8.19 18.05
N HIS A 354 2.81 -9.35 18.00
CA HIS A 354 1.34 -9.47 18.02
C HIS A 354 0.69 -8.71 19.19
N GLN A 355 1.19 -8.88 20.43
CA GLN A 355 0.59 -8.24 21.60
C GLN A 355 0.65 -6.70 21.55
N GLN A 356 1.74 -6.13 21.01
CA GLN A 356 1.85 -4.67 20.86
C GLN A 356 0.92 -4.15 19.76
N LEU A 357 0.86 -4.87 18.63
CA LEU A 357 0.00 -4.52 17.50
C LEU A 357 -1.49 -4.61 17.85
N LYS A 358 -1.91 -5.59 18.65
CA LYS A 358 -3.30 -5.76 19.10
C LYS A 358 -3.84 -4.54 19.86
N HIS A 359 -3.05 -3.98 20.78
CA HIS A 359 -3.43 -2.77 21.52
C HIS A 359 -3.51 -1.55 20.59
N TRP A 360 -2.58 -1.41 19.65
CA TRP A 360 -2.59 -0.33 18.66
C TRP A 360 -3.79 -0.43 17.70
N VAL A 361 -4.11 -1.62 17.19
CA VAL A 361 -5.33 -1.92 16.41
C VAL A 361 -6.58 -1.47 17.17
N HIS A 362 -6.65 -1.76 18.48
CA HIS A 362 -7.79 -1.36 19.31
C HIS A 362 -7.89 0.17 19.52
N GLN A 363 -6.76 0.87 19.67
CA GLN A 363 -6.73 2.35 19.69
C GLN A 363 -7.24 2.93 18.36
N VAL A 364 -6.75 2.42 17.23
CA VAL A 364 -7.12 2.89 15.88
C VAL A 364 -8.62 2.68 15.63
N LYS A 365 -9.13 1.46 15.84
CA LYS A 365 -10.58 1.15 15.71
C LYS A 365 -11.45 1.91 16.72
N THR A 366 -10.88 2.34 17.85
CA THR A 366 -11.56 3.20 18.83
C THR A 366 -11.63 4.66 18.42
N SER A 367 -10.69 5.14 17.61
CA SER A 367 -10.59 6.54 17.19
C SER A 367 -11.25 6.81 15.84
N ASP A 368 -11.22 5.81 14.95
CA ASP A 368 -11.75 5.87 13.59
C ASP A 368 -13.24 5.47 13.52
N ARG A 369 -14.06 5.85 14.52
CA ARG A 369 -15.44 5.34 14.68
C ARG A 369 -16.43 5.80 13.61
N GLU A 370 -16.12 6.92 12.95
CA GLU A 370 -16.93 7.51 11.88
C GLU A 370 -16.71 6.78 10.55
N GLN A 371 -15.48 6.76 10.05
CA GLN A 371 -15.14 6.12 8.77
C GLN A 371 -14.92 4.60 8.87
N ARG A 372 -14.59 4.08 10.07
CA ARG A 372 -14.40 2.64 10.38
C ARG A 372 -13.48 1.92 9.40
N ARG A 373 -12.39 2.59 9.00
CA ARG A 373 -11.55 2.11 7.91
C ARG A 373 -10.89 0.78 8.26
N PRO A 374 -10.75 -0.12 7.27
CA PRO A 374 -10.06 -1.37 7.47
C PRO A 374 -8.62 -1.18 7.95
N ILE A 375 -8.12 -2.18 8.66
CA ILE A 375 -6.71 -2.32 8.97
C ILE A 375 -6.14 -3.53 8.23
N LEU A 376 -5.07 -3.30 7.47
CA LEU A 376 -4.23 -4.29 6.81
C LEU A 376 -2.99 -4.58 7.67
N ALA A 377 -2.67 -5.87 7.85
CA ALA A 377 -1.36 -6.33 8.29
C ALA A 377 -0.89 -7.49 7.41
N ASP A 378 0.30 -7.40 6.82
CA ASP A 378 0.96 -8.53 6.16
C ASP A 378 1.96 -9.20 7.11
N VAL A 379 1.78 -10.50 7.36
CA VAL A 379 2.40 -11.21 8.50
C VAL A 379 3.23 -12.42 8.04
N THR A 380 4.26 -12.81 8.80
CA THR A 380 5.11 -13.98 8.47
C THR A 380 4.51 -15.32 8.90
N ALA A 381 3.77 -15.36 10.02
CA ALA A 381 3.06 -16.55 10.53
C ALA A 381 1.78 -16.16 11.31
N GLU A 382 1.24 -17.08 12.13
CA GLU A 382 0.08 -16.89 13.03
C GLU A 382 -1.20 -16.32 12.37
N GLU A 383 -1.52 -16.76 11.14
CA GLU A 383 -2.61 -16.22 10.33
C GLU A 383 -3.96 -16.27 11.07
N THR A 384 -4.21 -17.38 11.78
CA THR A 384 -5.41 -17.65 12.59
C THR A 384 -5.64 -16.63 13.70
N ILE A 385 -4.56 -16.02 14.20
CA ILE A 385 -4.57 -15.07 15.32
C ILE A 385 -4.72 -13.65 14.78
N PHE A 386 -3.86 -13.24 13.84
CA PHE A 386 -3.92 -11.89 13.26
C PHE A 386 -5.25 -11.61 12.56
N SER A 387 -5.82 -12.57 11.82
CA SER A 387 -7.14 -12.45 11.15
C SER A 387 -8.35 -12.35 12.09
N ARG A 388 -8.14 -12.23 13.41
CA ARG A 388 -9.19 -11.88 14.39
C ARG A 388 -9.16 -10.42 14.81
N ASP A 389 -8.02 -9.75 14.63
CA ASP A 389 -7.82 -8.35 15.05
C ASP A 389 -7.80 -7.38 13.86
N VAL A 390 -7.17 -7.78 12.74
CA VAL A 390 -7.15 -7.00 11.48
C VAL A 390 -8.22 -7.48 10.50
N ASP A 391 -8.66 -6.57 9.63
CA ASP A 391 -9.76 -6.80 8.68
C ASP A 391 -9.24 -7.33 7.34
N MET A 392 -8.00 -6.99 6.98
CA MET A 392 -7.29 -7.44 5.80
C MET A 392 -5.97 -8.11 6.23
N LEU A 393 -5.68 -9.30 5.71
CA LEU A 393 -4.48 -10.07 6.04
C LEU A 393 -3.59 -10.25 4.80
N GLY A 394 -2.33 -9.82 4.89
CA GLY A 394 -1.31 -10.19 3.92
C GLY A 394 -0.59 -11.49 4.33
N ILE A 395 -0.32 -12.34 3.33
CA ILE A 395 0.34 -13.65 3.51
C ILE A 395 1.56 -13.80 2.59
N SER A 396 2.29 -12.70 2.38
CA SER A 396 3.17 -12.52 1.23
C SER A 396 4.48 -13.31 1.31
N LYS A 397 5.01 -13.67 0.13
CA LYS A 397 6.32 -14.32 -0.02
C LYS A 397 7.00 -13.80 -1.29
N HIS A 398 8.17 -13.19 -1.14
CA HIS A 398 9.05 -12.90 -2.28
C HIS A 398 9.82 -14.18 -2.64
N ILE A 399 9.95 -14.47 -3.93
CA ILE A 399 10.38 -15.78 -4.44
C ILE A 399 11.32 -15.69 -5.66
N LEU A 400 11.36 -14.55 -6.37
CA LEU A 400 12.17 -14.39 -7.57
C LEU A 400 13.64 -14.27 -7.19
N GLN A 401 14.50 -14.89 -8.02
CA GLN A 401 15.94 -15.01 -7.80
C GLN A 401 16.31 -15.86 -6.57
N THR A 402 15.37 -16.64 -6.02
CA THR A 402 15.54 -17.56 -4.88
C THR A 402 15.28 -19.01 -5.31
N PRO A 403 15.67 -20.04 -4.53
CA PRO A 403 15.30 -21.44 -4.81
C PRO A 403 13.80 -21.74 -4.62
N TYR A 404 13.00 -20.79 -4.15
CA TYR A 404 11.59 -20.99 -3.84
C TYR A 404 10.73 -20.92 -5.13
N SER A 405 10.35 -22.08 -5.67
CA SER A 405 9.67 -22.16 -6.97
C SER A 405 8.25 -21.58 -6.99
N LEU A 406 7.75 -21.23 -8.19
CA LEU A 406 6.37 -20.79 -8.40
C LEU A 406 5.33 -21.84 -7.95
N LYS A 407 5.64 -23.14 -8.04
CA LYS A 407 4.79 -24.22 -7.52
C LYS A 407 4.73 -24.19 -5.99
N ALA A 408 5.86 -23.95 -5.33
CA ALA A 408 5.91 -23.73 -3.88
C ALA A 408 5.21 -22.43 -3.44
N TYR A 409 5.21 -21.38 -4.26
CA TYR A 409 4.47 -20.13 -4.02
C TYR A 409 2.95 -20.33 -4.08
N SER A 410 2.47 -21.02 -5.12
CA SER A 410 1.04 -21.32 -5.25
C SER A 410 0.52 -22.25 -4.13
N GLU A 411 1.33 -23.16 -3.59
CA GLU A 411 0.98 -23.92 -2.38
C GLU A 411 1.14 -23.11 -1.08
N HIS A 412 2.12 -22.19 -0.99
CA HIS A 412 2.28 -21.27 0.15
C HIS A 412 0.99 -20.47 0.39
N LEU A 413 0.50 -19.79 -0.66
CA LEU A 413 -0.72 -18.99 -0.58
C LEU A 413 -1.92 -19.87 -0.17
N LYS A 414 -2.12 -21.01 -0.85
CA LYS A 414 -3.19 -21.98 -0.53
C LYS A 414 -3.13 -22.46 0.92
N ARG A 415 -1.94 -22.70 1.46
CA ARG A 415 -1.73 -23.13 2.86
C ARG A 415 -2.09 -22.04 3.85
N ARG A 416 -1.60 -20.81 3.65
CA ARG A 416 -1.78 -19.70 4.59
C ARG A 416 -3.21 -19.17 4.61
N MET A 417 -3.89 -19.06 3.47
CA MET A 417 -5.34 -18.74 3.43
C MET A 417 -6.20 -19.74 4.20
N ARG A 418 -5.85 -21.02 4.21
CA ARG A 418 -6.59 -22.07 4.96
C ARG A 418 -6.45 -21.98 6.48
N ARG A 419 -5.55 -21.15 7.00
CA ARG A 419 -5.35 -20.90 8.43
C ARG A 419 -6.00 -19.61 8.92
N ALA A 420 -6.09 -18.60 8.06
CA ALA A 420 -6.89 -17.40 8.34
C ALA A 420 -8.35 -17.77 8.64
N GLN A 421 -9.08 -16.91 9.36
CA GLN A 421 -10.48 -17.17 9.65
C GLN A 421 -11.31 -17.28 8.35
N PRO A 422 -12.32 -18.15 8.26
CA PRO A 422 -13.19 -18.24 7.08
C PRO A 422 -13.80 -16.89 6.71
N GLY A 423 -13.59 -16.45 5.47
CA GLY A 423 -14.03 -15.14 4.98
C GLY A 423 -13.06 -13.97 5.20
N THR A 424 -11.86 -14.20 5.75
CA THR A 424 -10.81 -13.16 5.84
C THR A 424 -10.48 -12.60 4.46
N PHE A 425 -10.40 -11.28 4.33
CA PHE A 425 -9.92 -10.62 3.13
C PHE A 425 -8.40 -10.76 3.02
N VAL A 426 -7.91 -11.50 2.02
CA VAL A 426 -6.48 -11.84 1.90
C VAL A 426 -5.81 -11.15 0.71
N ILE A 427 -4.62 -10.60 0.92
CA ILE A 427 -3.78 -9.92 -0.10
C ILE A 427 -2.37 -10.58 -0.16
N SER A 428 -1.67 -10.40 -1.28
CA SER A 428 -0.24 -10.72 -1.41
C SER A 428 0.54 -9.53 -1.98
N TRP A 429 1.68 -9.22 -1.38
CA TRP A 429 2.69 -8.30 -1.89
C TRP A 429 3.66 -9.06 -2.80
N LEU A 430 3.68 -8.68 -4.07
CA LEU A 430 4.40 -9.33 -5.16
C LEU A 430 5.75 -8.65 -5.39
N GLN A 431 6.78 -9.43 -5.66
CA GLN A 431 8.13 -8.93 -5.87
C GLN A 431 8.28 -8.33 -7.29
N THR A 432 8.59 -7.04 -7.40
CA THR A 432 8.90 -6.37 -8.69
C THR A 432 10.38 -6.08 -8.91
N GLU A 433 11.22 -6.35 -7.92
CA GLU A 433 12.65 -6.02 -7.89
C GLU A 433 13.50 -7.19 -7.37
N PRO A 434 14.83 -7.21 -7.62
CA PRO A 434 15.76 -8.12 -6.97
C PRO A 434 15.67 -8.13 -5.44
N SER A 435 16.27 -9.15 -4.82
CA SER A 435 16.53 -9.11 -3.38
C SER A 435 17.41 -7.90 -3.04
N ARG A 436 17.22 -7.33 -1.84
CA ARG A 436 17.96 -6.13 -1.43
C ARG A 436 19.44 -6.42 -1.31
N GLU A 437 19.78 -7.62 -0.87
CA GLU A 437 21.13 -8.15 -0.71
C GLU A 437 21.85 -8.22 -2.07
N ILE A 438 21.18 -8.73 -3.12
CA ILE A 438 21.69 -8.73 -4.50
C ILE A 438 21.85 -7.31 -5.06
N ALA A 439 20.89 -6.43 -4.79
CA ALA A 439 20.93 -5.06 -5.33
C ALA A 439 22.00 -4.20 -4.65
N ASP A 440 22.09 -4.23 -3.32
CA ASP A 440 23.10 -3.51 -2.54
C ASP A 440 24.51 -4.09 -2.82
N TYR A 441 24.64 -5.41 -3.02
CA TYR A 441 25.89 -6.04 -3.51
C TYR A 441 26.34 -5.46 -4.85
N ARG A 442 25.52 -5.58 -5.90
CA ARG A 442 25.92 -5.19 -7.25
C ARG A 442 26.18 -3.70 -7.36
N LYS A 443 25.38 -2.87 -6.66
CA LYS A 443 25.62 -1.44 -6.49
C LYS A 443 26.93 -1.15 -5.76
N GLY A 444 27.25 -1.89 -4.70
CA GLY A 444 28.46 -1.73 -3.88
C GLY A 444 29.77 -1.96 -4.64
N ILE A 445 29.76 -2.85 -5.65
CA ILE A 445 30.91 -3.08 -6.54
C ILE A 445 30.76 -2.46 -7.94
N GLY A 446 29.73 -1.65 -8.18
CA GLY A 446 29.55 -0.91 -9.44
C GLY A 446 29.14 -1.75 -10.66
N LEU A 447 28.58 -2.95 -10.48
CA LEU A 447 28.00 -3.75 -11.56
C LEU A 447 26.59 -3.27 -11.93
N SER A 448 26.19 -3.51 -13.18
CA SER A 448 24.81 -3.30 -13.67
C SER A 448 23.78 -3.94 -12.72
N PRO A 449 22.61 -3.34 -12.44
CA PRO A 449 21.61 -3.97 -11.58
C PRO A 449 21.15 -5.32 -12.14
N ALA A 450 20.77 -6.25 -11.26
CA ALA A 450 20.04 -7.45 -11.67
C ALA A 450 18.59 -7.05 -12.07
N SER A 451 17.98 -7.77 -13.01
CA SER A 451 16.60 -7.52 -13.44
C SER A 451 15.64 -8.60 -12.94
N VAL A 452 14.42 -8.20 -12.60
CA VAL A 452 13.25 -9.07 -12.62
C VAL A 452 12.67 -9.03 -14.03
N GLU A 453 12.39 -10.18 -14.63
CA GLU A 453 11.79 -10.23 -15.96
C GLU A 453 10.28 -9.92 -15.89
N PRO A 454 9.71 -9.17 -16.86
CA PRO A 454 8.28 -8.82 -16.90
C PRO A 454 7.34 -10.00 -16.67
N GLU A 455 7.69 -11.13 -17.27
CA GLU A 455 6.94 -12.37 -17.19
C GLU A 455 6.87 -12.95 -15.77
N GLN A 456 7.87 -12.69 -14.91
CA GLN A 456 7.87 -13.14 -13.51
C GLN A 456 6.89 -12.35 -12.64
N ILE A 457 6.69 -11.06 -12.93
CA ILE A 457 5.68 -10.22 -12.27
C ILE A 457 4.27 -10.67 -12.69
N ARG A 458 4.08 -10.96 -13.98
CA ARG A 458 2.84 -11.52 -14.54
C ARG A 458 2.49 -12.89 -13.95
N LEU A 459 3.46 -13.80 -13.82
CA LEU A 459 3.25 -15.12 -13.21
C LEU A 459 2.87 -15.02 -11.73
N GLN A 460 3.59 -14.24 -10.92
CA GLN A 460 3.22 -13.98 -9.52
C GLN A 460 1.80 -13.42 -9.39
N THR A 461 1.43 -12.48 -10.27
CA THR A 461 0.09 -11.87 -10.33
C THR A 461 -0.98 -12.95 -10.54
N TYR A 462 -0.92 -13.69 -11.64
CA TYR A 462 -1.93 -14.71 -11.96
C TYR A 462 -1.94 -15.89 -10.98
N HIS A 463 -0.80 -16.30 -10.41
CA HIS A 463 -0.79 -17.31 -9.35
C HIS A 463 -1.46 -16.83 -8.07
N SER A 464 -1.35 -15.55 -7.73
CA SER A 464 -2.03 -14.95 -6.56
C SER A 464 -3.54 -14.82 -6.80
N LEU A 465 -3.96 -14.47 -8.01
CA LEU A 465 -5.39 -14.50 -8.40
C LEU A 465 -5.95 -15.94 -8.40
N CYS A 466 -5.22 -16.91 -8.96
CA CYS A 466 -5.60 -18.33 -8.93
C CYS A 466 -5.57 -18.92 -7.50
N ALA A 467 -4.80 -18.33 -6.58
CA ALA A 467 -4.87 -18.63 -5.17
C ALA A 467 -6.19 -18.10 -4.56
N GLY A 468 -6.67 -16.94 -5.00
CA GLY A 468 -7.89 -16.31 -4.49
C GLY A 468 -7.62 -15.10 -3.60
N CYS A 469 -6.46 -14.45 -3.75
CA CYS A 469 -6.20 -13.15 -3.14
C CYS A 469 -7.22 -12.13 -3.64
N LYS A 470 -7.81 -11.36 -2.72
CA LYS A 470 -8.84 -10.34 -2.94
C LYS A 470 -8.27 -8.95 -3.24
N GLY A 471 -6.95 -8.81 -3.16
CA GLY A 471 -6.19 -7.63 -3.57
C GLY A 471 -4.74 -8.02 -3.81
N LEU A 472 -3.95 -7.12 -4.39
CA LEU A 472 -2.52 -7.30 -4.66
C LEU A 472 -1.74 -6.03 -4.30
N GLY A 473 -0.55 -6.19 -3.74
CA GLY A 473 0.43 -5.11 -3.63
C GLY A 473 1.60 -5.37 -4.57
N TYR A 474 2.10 -4.38 -5.28
CA TYR A 474 3.32 -4.49 -6.10
C TYR A 474 4.48 -3.86 -5.34
N TRP A 475 5.36 -4.68 -4.78
CA TRP A 475 6.46 -4.18 -3.94
C TRP A 475 7.57 -3.55 -4.78
N ASN A 476 7.78 -2.25 -4.60
CA ASN A 476 8.97 -1.52 -5.04
C ASN A 476 9.62 -0.75 -3.88
N TRP A 477 10.93 -0.56 -4.01
CA TRP A 477 11.80 0.26 -3.17
C TRP A 477 12.72 1.17 -3.99
N THR A 478 12.70 1.04 -5.33
CA THR A 478 13.14 2.07 -6.27
C THR A 478 11.94 2.78 -6.94
N PRO A 479 12.09 4.06 -7.36
CA PRO A 479 11.07 4.77 -8.12
C PRO A 479 10.66 4.06 -9.40
N LEU A 480 9.37 4.09 -9.76
CA LEU A 480 8.84 3.51 -11.00
C LEU A 480 9.26 4.28 -12.27
N ASN A 481 9.85 5.46 -12.13
CA ASN A 481 10.53 6.22 -13.18
C ASN A 481 12.07 6.18 -13.07
N ALA A 482 12.65 5.21 -12.33
CA ALA A 482 14.10 5.02 -12.32
C ALA A 482 14.63 4.56 -13.69
N GLU A 483 15.80 5.07 -14.10
CA GLU A 483 16.47 4.70 -15.34
C GLU A 483 17.49 3.57 -15.12
N GLY A 484 17.57 2.63 -16.07
CA GLY A 484 18.51 1.51 -16.02
C GLY A 484 17.90 0.15 -16.43
N PRO A 485 18.73 -0.92 -16.50
CA PRO A 485 18.31 -2.23 -17.01
C PRO A 485 17.05 -2.79 -16.33
N GLY A 486 15.98 -3.01 -17.11
CA GLY A 486 14.72 -3.61 -16.65
C GLY A 486 13.76 -2.69 -15.90
N PHE A 487 14.14 -1.47 -15.51
CA PHE A 487 13.21 -0.58 -14.79
C PHE A 487 12.05 -0.08 -15.66
N GLU A 488 12.30 0.22 -16.94
CA GLU A 488 11.23 0.56 -17.89
C GLU A 488 10.32 -0.65 -18.16
N GLU A 489 10.88 -1.83 -18.41
CA GLU A 489 10.11 -3.06 -18.60
C GLU A 489 9.21 -3.38 -17.39
N ARG A 490 9.70 -3.12 -16.16
CA ARG A 490 8.92 -3.18 -14.93
C ARG A 490 7.76 -2.18 -14.94
N ARG A 491 8.01 -0.91 -15.28
CA ARG A 491 6.96 0.13 -15.40
C ARG A 491 5.87 -0.30 -16.39
N LEU A 492 6.29 -0.75 -17.58
CA LEU A 492 5.42 -1.15 -18.68
C LEU A 492 4.58 -2.39 -18.36
N VAL A 493 5.15 -3.41 -17.71
CA VAL A 493 4.36 -4.59 -17.32
C VAL A 493 3.41 -4.30 -16.16
N LEU A 494 3.74 -3.37 -15.26
CA LEU A 494 2.80 -2.91 -14.24
C LEU A 494 1.60 -2.20 -14.87
N GLU A 495 1.83 -1.28 -15.82
CA GLU A 495 0.76 -0.59 -16.57
C GLU A 495 -0.13 -1.59 -17.35
N GLN A 496 0.46 -2.63 -17.96
CA GLN A 496 -0.30 -3.74 -18.56
C GLN A 496 -1.13 -4.53 -17.54
N LEU A 497 -0.52 -4.95 -16.42
CA LEU A 497 -1.18 -5.80 -15.43
C LEU A 497 -2.29 -5.06 -14.68
N MET A 498 -2.14 -3.75 -14.44
CA MET A 498 -3.20 -2.93 -13.86
C MET A 498 -4.36 -2.71 -14.85
N THR A 499 -4.06 -2.55 -16.14
CA THR A 499 -5.08 -2.54 -17.21
C THR A 499 -5.84 -3.88 -17.29
N GLU A 500 -5.16 -5.02 -17.11
CA GLU A 500 -5.80 -6.34 -17.04
C GLU A 500 -6.61 -6.54 -15.75
N LEU A 501 -6.11 -6.10 -14.60
CA LEU A 501 -6.80 -6.20 -13.31
C LEU A 501 -8.07 -5.33 -13.28
N ASP A 502 -8.02 -4.12 -13.83
CA ASP A 502 -9.21 -3.26 -14.02
C ASP A 502 -10.26 -3.93 -14.94
N LEU A 503 -9.83 -4.58 -16.04
CA LEU A 503 -10.74 -5.33 -16.92
C LEU A 503 -11.35 -6.56 -16.23
N LEU A 504 -10.62 -7.19 -15.29
CA LEU A 504 -11.07 -8.37 -14.55
C LEU A 504 -11.78 -8.05 -13.22
N GLU A 505 -11.69 -6.82 -12.71
CA GLU A 505 -12.21 -6.39 -11.40
C GLU A 505 -13.66 -6.84 -11.10
N PRO A 506 -14.63 -6.77 -12.03
CA PRO A 506 -16.00 -7.23 -11.77
C PRO A 506 -16.10 -8.71 -11.37
N PHE A 507 -15.17 -9.54 -11.84
CA PHE A 507 -15.10 -10.96 -11.48
C PHE A 507 -14.26 -11.21 -10.23
N LEU A 508 -13.33 -10.31 -9.88
CA LEU A 508 -12.37 -10.47 -8.79
C LEU A 508 -12.85 -9.89 -7.45
N ALA A 509 -13.35 -8.64 -7.45
CA ALA A 509 -13.68 -7.90 -6.22
C ALA A 509 -14.75 -8.60 -5.36
N GLY A 510 -15.75 -9.20 -6.01
CA GLY A 510 -16.78 -10.03 -5.38
C GLY A 510 -16.59 -11.54 -5.57
N GLY A 511 -15.44 -11.98 -6.10
CA GLY A 511 -15.23 -13.32 -6.63
C GLY A 511 -14.83 -14.38 -5.59
N GLU A 512 -15.45 -15.55 -5.65
CA GLU A 512 -15.11 -16.74 -4.86
C GLU A 512 -14.45 -17.81 -5.77
N VAL A 513 -13.33 -18.40 -5.36
CA VAL A 513 -12.72 -19.51 -6.13
C VAL A 513 -13.43 -20.83 -5.81
N ILE A 514 -14.26 -21.31 -6.75
CA ILE A 514 -15.13 -22.47 -6.55
C ILE A 514 -14.53 -23.80 -7.02
N ASP A 515 -13.52 -23.78 -7.88
CA ASP A 515 -12.77 -24.96 -8.32
C ASP A 515 -11.32 -24.59 -8.65
N LYS A 516 -10.39 -25.52 -8.43
CA LYS A 516 -8.97 -25.39 -8.75
C LYS A 516 -8.45 -26.72 -9.30
N PHE A 517 -7.95 -26.71 -10.51
CA PHE A 517 -7.50 -27.90 -11.22
C PHE A 517 -6.19 -27.64 -11.95
N GLN A 518 -5.46 -28.72 -12.24
CA GLN A 518 -4.23 -28.67 -13.03
C GLN A 518 -4.41 -29.29 -14.40
N VAL A 519 -3.66 -28.82 -15.39
CA VAL A 519 -3.65 -29.37 -16.75
C VAL A 519 -2.21 -29.53 -17.22
N SER A 520 -1.85 -30.71 -17.73
CA SER A 520 -0.55 -30.95 -18.36
C SER A 520 -0.53 -30.36 -19.78
N LEU A 521 0.49 -29.55 -20.07
CA LEU A 521 0.76 -28.98 -21.40
C LEU A 521 1.32 -30.01 -22.39
N SER A 522 1.84 -31.13 -21.90
CA SER A 522 2.43 -32.21 -22.71
C SER A 522 1.41 -32.79 -23.72
N ASN A 523 0.13 -32.88 -23.32
CA ASN A 523 -0.92 -33.59 -24.07
C ASN A 523 -1.49 -32.83 -25.29
N SER A 524 -1.13 -31.56 -25.52
CA SER A 524 -1.64 -30.78 -26.68
C SER A 524 -0.79 -30.92 -27.94
N ASN A 525 0.43 -31.45 -27.85
CA ASN A 525 1.45 -31.40 -28.91
C ASN A 525 1.27 -32.47 -30.03
N GLY A 526 0.05 -32.58 -30.58
CA GLY A 526 -0.27 -33.45 -31.71
C GLY A 526 0.12 -32.91 -33.10
N SER A 527 0.72 -31.71 -33.17
CA SER A 527 1.15 -31.07 -34.42
C SER A 527 2.67 -31.14 -34.59
N LYS A 528 3.14 -31.24 -35.84
CA LYS A 528 4.57 -31.39 -36.17
C LYS A 528 5.36 -30.14 -35.73
N ARG A 529 6.12 -30.25 -34.64
CA ARG A 529 7.10 -29.23 -34.22
C ARG A 529 8.14 -29.02 -35.33
N ASN A 530 8.65 -27.79 -35.47
CA ASN A 530 9.73 -27.52 -36.41
C ASN A 530 11.04 -28.18 -35.92
N PRO A 531 11.87 -28.76 -36.80
CA PRO A 531 13.08 -29.48 -36.38
C PRO A 531 14.09 -28.57 -35.63
N ILE A 532 14.10 -27.27 -35.91
CA ILE A 532 14.94 -26.28 -35.20
C ILE A 532 14.53 -26.15 -33.72
N GLN A 533 13.24 -26.29 -33.38
CA GLN A 533 12.75 -26.29 -32.00
C GLN A 533 12.94 -27.65 -31.32
N GLN A 534 13.14 -28.73 -32.09
CA GLN A 534 13.21 -30.08 -31.56
C GLN A 534 14.55 -30.37 -30.88
N ASN A 535 15.65 -29.87 -31.43
CA ASN A 535 17.01 -30.07 -30.89
C ASN A 535 17.38 -29.09 -29.75
N LEU A 536 16.49 -28.19 -29.34
CA LEU A 536 16.75 -27.17 -28.30
C LEU A 536 15.92 -27.37 -27.01
N LEU A 537 15.05 -28.38 -26.98
CA LEU A 537 14.04 -28.58 -25.92
C LEU A 537 13.91 -30.07 -25.51
N GLU A 538 15.03 -30.79 -25.41
CA GLU A 538 15.06 -32.20 -24.95
C GLU A 538 15.06 -32.35 -23.41
N THR A 539 14.57 -31.35 -22.67
CA THR A 539 14.29 -31.46 -21.23
C THR A 539 12.81 -31.74 -20.99
N SER A 540 12.48 -33.01 -20.80
CA SER A 540 11.12 -33.48 -20.54
C SER A 540 10.66 -33.19 -19.10
N SER A 541 10.48 -31.92 -18.75
CA SER A 541 9.72 -31.53 -17.55
C SER A 541 8.23 -31.54 -17.84
N GLU A 542 7.42 -32.03 -16.91
CA GLU A 542 5.95 -31.98 -17.03
C GLU A 542 5.46 -30.55 -16.75
N GLU A 543 5.41 -29.73 -17.81
CA GLU A 543 4.86 -28.38 -17.76
C GLU A 543 3.37 -28.43 -17.34
N GLU A 544 3.07 -27.95 -16.14
CA GLU A 544 1.72 -27.87 -15.58
C GLU A 544 1.12 -26.47 -15.75
N LEU A 545 -0.20 -26.41 -15.90
CA LEU A 545 -1.01 -25.21 -15.66
C LEU A 545 -1.68 -25.29 -14.30
N SER A 546 -1.67 -24.18 -13.56
CA SER A 546 -2.58 -23.94 -12.45
C SER A 546 -3.80 -23.18 -12.97
N CYS A 547 -4.99 -23.78 -12.88
CA CYS A 547 -6.25 -23.17 -13.28
C CYS A 547 -7.17 -22.95 -12.07
N ALA A 548 -7.89 -21.83 -12.05
CA ALA A 548 -8.89 -21.50 -11.04
C ALA A 548 -10.18 -21.04 -11.70
N LEU A 549 -11.33 -21.57 -11.23
CA LEU A 549 -12.66 -21.12 -11.63
C LEU A 549 -13.21 -20.21 -10.54
N ILE A 550 -13.43 -18.94 -10.88
CA ILE A 550 -13.93 -17.90 -9.97
C ILE A 550 -15.40 -17.61 -10.31
N ARG A 551 -16.23 -17.50 -9.28
CA ARG A 551 -17.66 -17.17 -9.36
C ARG A 551 -17.92 -15.79 -8.77
N SER A 552 -18.61 -14.95 -9.53
CA SER A 552 -19.02 -13.59 -9.17
C SER A 552 -20.48 -13.35 -9.54
N GLU A 553 -21.03 -12.20 -9.16
CA GLU A 553 -22.35 -11.74 -9.60
C GLU A 553 -22.39 -11.40 -11.10
N HIS A 554 -21.23 -11.10 -11.71
CA HIS A 554 -21.07 -10.87 -13.14
C HIS A 554 -20.88 -12.17 -13.96
N GLY A 555 -20.91 -13.33 -13.31
CA GLY A 555 -20.74 -14.65 -13.92
C GLY A 555 -19.46 -15.36 -13.49
N LEU A 556 -18.98 -16.26 -14.33
CA LEU A 556 -17.81 -17.10 -14.08
C LEU A 556 -16.60 -16.62 -14.89
N VAL A 557 -15.40 -16.67 -14.30
CA VAL A 557 -14.13 -16.50 -15.03
C VAL A 557 -13.18 -17.66 -14.71
N ILE A 558 -12.48 -18.18 -15.71
CA ILE A 558 -11.38 -19.13 -15.55
C ILE A 558 -10.07 -18.38 -15.69
N LEU A 559 -9.23 -18.41 -14.65
CA LEU A 559 -7.86 -17.91 -14.71
C LEU A 559 -6.89 -19.08 -14.86
N MET A 560 -5.83 -18.88 -15.64
CA MET A 560 -4.84 -19.90 -16.00
C MET A 560 -3.44 -19.30 -15.90
N SER A 561 -2.48 -20.06 -15.34
CA SER A 561 -1.08 -19.66 -15.23
C SER A 561 -0.14 -20.87 -15.27
N THR A 562 1.05 -20.72 -15.87
CA THR A 562 2.06 -21.77 -16.02
C THR A 562 2.86 -22.04 -14.74
N LEU A 563 3.23 -23.31 -14.53
CA LEU A 563 4.07 -23.80 -13.42
C LEU A 563 5.34 -24.48 -13.96
N GLU A 564 6.10 -23.77 -14.81
CA GLU A 564 7.40 -24.23 -15.30
C GLU A 564 8.47 -24.21 -14.18
N PRO A 565 9.32 -25.24 -14.05
CA PRO A 565 10.49 -25.21 -13.18
C PRO A 565 11.44 -24.04 -13.50
N ASP A 566 11.99 -23.43 -12.45
CA ASP A 566 13.02 -22.37 -12.53
C ASP A 566 12.60 -21.07 -13.25
N SER A 567 11.32 -20.90 -13.57
CA SER A 567 10.78 -19.63 -14.06
C SER A 567 10.97 -18.48 -13.05
N GLN A 568 11.18 -18.77 -11.75
CA GLN A 568 11.54 -17.76 -10.75
C GLN A 568 12.97 -17.18 -10.90
N TYR A 569 13.82 -17.78 -11.75
CA TYR A 569 15.13 -17.23 -12.14
C TYR A 569 15.07 -16.60 -13.53
N VAL A 570 14.76 -17.40 -14.56
CA VAL A 570 14.60 -16.96 -15.96
C VAL A 570 13.45 -17.75 -16.60
N PRO A 571 12.32 -17.10 -16.97
CA PRO A 571 11.19 -17.76 -17.61
C PRO A 571 11.53 -18.36 -18.99
N GLY A 572 11.03 -19.56 -19.27
CA GLY A 572 11.18 -20.23 -20.56
C GLY A 572 10.08 -19.90 -21.58
N PRO A 573 9.76 -20.82 -22.51
CA PRO A 573 8.84 -20.56 -23.61
C PRO A 573 7.43 -20.17 -23.11
N LEU A 574 6.92 -20.90 -22.11
CA LEU A 574 5.63 -20.68 -21.44
C LEU A 574 4.45 -20.50 -22.40
N ALA A 575 4.34 -21.36 -23.42
CA ALA A 575 3.33 -21.23 -24.46
C ALA A 575 2.97 -22.58 -25.11
N ALA A 576 1.70 -22.70 -25.53
CA ALA A 576 1.20 -23.87 -26.24
C ALA A 576 0.22 -23.48 -27.37
N ASN A 577 0.16 -24.33 -28.40
CA ASN A 577 -0.80 -24.19 -29.49
C ASN A 577 -1.86 -25.30 -29.39
N ASP A 578 -3.09 -24.99 -29.82
CA ASP A 578 -4.23 -25.93 -29.82
C ASP A 578 -4.53 -26.58 -28.45
N LEU A 579 -4.29 -25.83 -27.37
CA LEU A 579 -4.47 -26.28 -25.99
C LEU A 579 -5.94 -26.63 -25.71
N LYS A 580 -6.18 -27.81 -25.14
CA LYS A 580 -7.51 -28.32 -24.79
C LYS A 580 -7.57 -28.57 -23.29
N ILE A 581 -8.57 -27.98 -22.64
CA ILE A 581 -8.81 -28.11 -21.20
C ILE A 581 -10.23 -28.65 -20.95
N LEU A 582 -10.41 -29.52 -19.97
CA LEU A 582 -11.71 -30.14 -19.63
C LEU A 582 -12.22 -29.60 -18.30
N VAL A 583 -13.33 -28.86 -18.31
CA VAL A 583 -13.89 -28.20 -17.13
C VAL A 583 -15.24 -28.83 -16.74
N ARG A 584 -15.36 -29.25 -15.47
CA ARG A 584 -16.48 -30.08 -14.99
C ARG A 584 -17.77 -29.32 -14.70
N SER A 585 -17.68 -28.02 -14.44
CA SER A 585 -18.70 -27.26 -13.71
C SER A 585 -19.33 -26.10 -14.51
N LEU A 586 -19.34 -26.18 -15.85
CA LEU A 586 -19.83 -25.09 -16.72
C LEU A 586 -21.28 -25.30 -17.18
N PRO A 587 -22.18 -24.27 -17.07
CA PRO A 587 -23.58 -24.35 -17.47
C PRO A 587 -23.79 -24.85 -18.91
N GLU A 588 -24.91 -25.50 -19.21
CA GLU A 588 -25.17 -26.07 -20.53
C GLU A 588 -25.25 -25.00 -21.64
N SER A 589 -25.89 -23.87 -21.35
CA SER A 589 -26.04 -22.70 -22.23
C SER A 589 -24.89 -21.68 -22.14
N ALA A 590 -23.76 -22.03 -21.52
CA ALA A 590 -22.63 -21.12 -21.36
C ALA A 590 -21.94 -20.83 -22.69
N PHE A 591 -21.80 -19.54 -23.00
CA PHE A 591 -20.87 -19.04 -24.02
C PHE A 591 -19.53 -18.72 -23.36
N LEU A 592 -18.44 -18.95 -24.09
CA LEU A 592 -17.07 -18.78 -23.60
C LEU A 592 -16.27 -17.85 -24.50
N TRP A 593 -15.53 -16.93 -23.88
CA TRP A 593 -14.62 -16.02 -24.56
C TRP A 593 -13.30 -15.90 -23.81
N GLN A 594 -12.18 -15.79 -24.53
CA GLN A 594 -10.92 -15.32 -23.96
C GLN A 594 -10.99 -13.79 -23.82
N ILE A 595 -10.83 -13.29 -22.60
CA ILE A 595 -10.73 -11.86 -22.30
C ILE A 595 -9.31 -11.42 -22.62
N THR A 596 -9.16 -10.32 -23.37
CA THR A 596 -7.86 -9.66 -23.56
C THR A 596 -8.03 -8.14 -23.62
N PRO A 597 -7.04 -7.32 -23.22
CA PRO A 597 -7.12 -5.86 -23.27
C PRO A 597 -7.38 -5.24 -24.66
N THR A 598 -7.30 -6.02 -25.74
CA THR A 598 -7.53 -5.57 -27.12
C THR A 598 -8.55 -6.44 -27.88
N GLY A 599 -9.39 -7.21 -27.18
CA GLY A 599 -10.51 -7.94 -27.78
C GLY A 599 -11.10 -9.06 -26.92
N LEU A 600 -12.34 -9.44 -27.21
CA LEU A 600 -13.08 -10.53 -26.56
C LEU A 600 -13.31 -11.67 -27.57
N TRP A 601 -12.62 -12.80 -27.40
CA TRP A 601 -12.47 -13.80 -28.47
C TRP A 601 -13.28 -15.07 -28.18
N PRO A 602 -14.34 -15.40 -28.94
CA PRO A 602 -15.16 -16.57 -28.67
C PRO A 602 -14.36 -17.87 -28.87
N LEU A 603 -14.51 -18.82 -27.95
CA LEU A 603 -13.78 -20.08 -27.95
C LEU A 603 -14.64 -21.26 -28.42
N GLU A 604 -14.03 -22.15 -29.20
CA GLU A 604 -14.65 -23.44 -29.56
C GLU A 604 -14.78 -24.33 -28.31
N THR A 605 -15.97 -24.90 -28.12
CA THR A 605 -16.23 -25.85 -27.03
C THR A 605 -16.93 -27.11 -27.51
N SER A 606 -16.71 -28.23 -26.81
CA SER A 606 -17.43 -29.49 -27.05
C SER A 606 -17.76 -30.19 -25.74
N ARG A 607 -18.92 -30.85 -25.65
CA ARG A 607 -19.29 -31.65 -24.47
C ARG A 607 -18.63 -33.03 -24.57
N LYS A 608 -17.96 -33.46 -23.51
CA LYS A 608 -17.32 -34.78 -23.39
C LYS A 608 -17.71 -35.46 -22.08
N ALA A 609 -17.43 -36.76 -21.98
CA ALA A 609 -17.60 -37.48 -20.73
C ALA A 609 -16.72 -36.82 -19.62
N GLY A 610 -17.36 -36.27 -18.60
CA GLY A 610 -16.67 -35.57 -17.51
C GLY A 610 -16.39 -34.08 -17.72
N GLY A 611 -17.04 -33.39 -18.67
CA GLY A 611 -17.05 -31.92 -18.70
C GLY A 611 -17.25 -31.26 -20.07
N THR A 612 -17.06 -29.95 -20.11
CA THR A 612 -16.88 -29.16 -21.34
C THR A 612 -15.40 -29.13 -21.68
N GLU A 613 -15.02 -29.63 -22.86
CA GLU A 613 -13.71 -29.31 -23.43
C GLU A 613 -13.75 -27.92 -24.06
N ILE A 614 -12.75 -27.11 -23.73
CA ILE A 614 -12.52 -25.77 -24.26
C ILE A 614 -11.23 -25.81 -25.06
N ARG A 615 -11.27 -25.28 -26.28
CA ARG A 615 -10.12 -25.20 -27.19
C ARG A 615 -9.59 -23.77 -27.22
N ILE A 616 -8.33 -23.60 -26.83
CA ILE A 616 -7.59 -22.33 -26.85
C ILE A 616 -6.59 -22.41 -28.01
N PRO A 617 -6.80 -21.69 -29.14
CA PRO A 617 -5.97 -21.85 -30.34
C PRO A 617 -4.48 -21.53 -30.10
N ARG A 618 -4.22 -20.49 -29.30
CA ARG A 618 -2.88 -20.09 -28.85
C ARG A 618 -2.94 -19.70 -27.38
N PHE A 619 -2.07 -20.29 -26.58
CA PHE A 619 -1.90 -20.01 -25.16
C PHE A 619 -0.48 -19.47 -24.93
N ASN A 620 -0.38 -18.32 -24.26
CA ASN A 620 0.85 -17.76 -23.69
C ASN A 620 0.79 -17.95 -22.15
N MET A 621 1.80 -17.50 -21.41
CA MET A 621 2.01 -17.76 -19.95
C MET A 621 0.77 -17.82 -19.06
N THR A 622 -0.21 -16.95 -19.34
CA THR A 622 -1.41 -16.67 -18.56
C THR A 622 -2.60 -16.45 -19.48
N ALA A 623 -3.81 -16.84 -19.05
CA ALA A 623 -5.05 -16.53 -19.76
C ALA A 623 -6.22 -16.30 -18.80
N ALA A 624 -7.19 -15.49 -19.22
CA ALA A 624 -8.46 -15.28 -18.54
C ALA A 624 -9.62 -15.56 -19.50
N LEU A 625 -10.53 -16.46 -19.12
CA LEU A 625 -11.67 -16.89 -19.94
C LEU A 625 -12.98 -16.51 -19.26
N MET A 626 -13.78 -15.63 -19.87
CA MET A 626 -15.14 -15.33 -19.44
C MET A 626 -16.06 -16.51 -19.77
N VAL A 627 -16.93 -16.87 -18.84
CA VAL A 627 -18.00 -17.85 -19.05
C VAL A 627 -19.33 -17.22 -18.61
N ALA A 628 -20.17 -16.87 -19.59
CA ALA A 628 -21.43 -16.17 -19.35
C ALA A 628 -22.61 -16.81 -20.10
N THR A 629 -23.81 -16.70 -19.54
CA THR A 629 -25.07 -17.18 -20.13
C THR A 629 -25.93 -16.07 -20.72
N ASP A 630 -25.50 -14.80 -20.57
CA ASP A 630 -26.14 -13.61 -21.12
C ASP A 630 -25.11 -12.81 -21.94
N GLN A 631 -25.58 -12.10 -22.97
CA GLN A 631 -24.77 -11.25 -23.84
C GLN A 631 -24.54 -9.84 -23.25
N GLY A 632 -25.34 -9.39 -22.28
CA GLY A 632 -25.16 -8.08 -21.65
C GLY A 632 -23.79 -7.88 -21.02
N VAL A 633 -23.25 -8.89 -20.35
CA VAL A 633 -21.89 -8.87 -19.77
C VAL A 633 -20.83 -8.75 -20.86
N ALA A 634 -20.98 -9.46 -21.98
CA ALA A 634 -20.05 -9.39 -23.11
C ALA A 634 -20.03 -8.00 -23.76
N GLN A 635 -21.19 -7.37 -23.95
CA GLN A 635 -21.31 -6.02 -24.51
C GLN A 635 -20.64 -4.95 -23.62
N GLU A 636 -20.77 -5.08 -22.29
CA GLU A 636 -20.10 -4.16 -21.36
C GLU A 636 -18.57 -4.36 -21.33
N MET A 637 -18.09 -5.62 -21.41
CA MET A 637 -16.66 -5.91 -21.55
C MET A 637 -16.10 -5.40 -22.88
N GLU A 638 -16.81 -5.58 -24.00
CA GLU A 638 -16.44 -5.00 -25.30
C GLU A 638 -16.36 -3.47 -25.24
N ARG A 639 -17.32 -2.81 -24.57
CA ARG A 639 -17.33 -1.35 -24.38
C ARG A 639 -16.14 -0.87 -23.56
N LYS A 640 -15.71 -1.62 -22.53
CA LYS A 640 -14.51 -1.32 -21.73
C LYS A 640 -13.24 -1.54 -22.55
N ILE A 641 -13.10 -2.68 -23.22
CA ILE A 641 -11.98 -3.01 -24.12
C ILE A 641 -11.80 -1.94 -25.20
N GLN A 642 -12.88 -1.45 -25.80
CA GLN A 642 -12.81 -0.40 -26.84
C GLN A 642 -12.14 0.91 -26.37
N GLN A 643 -12.15 1.19 -25.07
CA GLN A 643 -11.53 2.39 -24.48
C GLN A 643 -10.02 2.21 -24.21
N ILE A 644 -9.60 0.99 -23.84
CA ILE A 644 -8.21 0.68 -23.45
C ILE A 644 -7.35 0.11 -24.60
N GLN A 645 -7.96 -0.42 -25.65
CA GLN A 645 -7.27 -1.22 -26.68
C GLN A 645 -6.10 -0.53 -27.40
N SER A 646 -6.11 0.80 -27.57
CA SER A 646 -4.98 1.51 -28.20
C SER A 646 -3.78 1.50 -27.27
N ARG A 647 -3.94 2.00 -26.04
CA ARG A 647 -2.88 2.03 -25.03
C ARG A 647 -2.36 0.63 -24.70
N ALA A 648 -3.23 -0.38 -24.62
CA ALA A 648 -2.81 -1.76 -24.39
C ALA A 648 -1.97 -2.34 -25.56
N ALA A 649 -2.26 -1.97 -26.80
CA ALA A 649 -1.46 -2.36 -27.96
C ALA A 649 -0.12 -1.61 -28.03
N GLU A 650 -0.12 -0.31 -27.72
CA GLU A 650 1.08 0.53 -27.57
C GLU A 650 2.01 -0.04 -26.48
N LEU A 651 1.49 -0.29 -25.27
CA LEU A 651 2.20 -0.89 -24.15
C LEU A 651 2.82 -2.25 -24.44
N SER A 652 2.17 -3.04 -25.29
CA SER A 652 2.69 -4.35 -25.67
C SER A 652 3.89 -4.21 -26.60
N LEU A 653 3.83 -3.25 -27.53
CA LEU A 653 4.94 -2.89 -28.40
C LEU A 653 6.09 -2.24 -27.62
N GLU A 654 5.82 -1.25 -26.76
CA GLU A 654 6.80 -0.61 -25.87
C GLU A 654 7.57 -1.65 -25.04
N LEU A 655 6.86 -2.62 -24.43
CA LEU A 655 7.50 -3.67 -23.64
C LEU A 655 8.37 -4.61 -24.49
N ALA A 656 7.92 -4.95 -25.70
CA ALA A 656 8.70 -5.79 -26.61
C ALA A 656 9.95 -5.08 -27.14
N GLU A 657 9.87 -3.76 -27.35
CA GLU A 657 11.01 -2.93 -27.78
C GLU A 657 12.06 -2.80 -26.68
N ALA A 658 11.66 -2.42 -25.45
CA ALA A 658 12.57 -2.29 -24.32
C ALA A 658 13.26 -3.63 -23.96
N LYS A 659 12.48 -4.73 -23.92
CA LYS A 659 13.02 -6.08 -23.70
C LYS A 659 13.94 -6.53 -24.84
N PHE A 660 13.64 -6.16 -26.10
CA PHE A 660 14.50 -6.47 -27.23
C PHE A 660 15.87 -5.79 -27.11
N GLU A 661 15.91 -4.49 -26.80
CA GLU A 661 17.17 -3.74 -26.67
C GLU A 661 18.07 -4.33 -25.57
N ARG A 662 17.51 -4.58 -24.37
CA ARG A 662 18.26 -5.18 -23.26
C ARG A 662 18.74 -6.60 -23.59
N VAL A 663 17.90 -7.45 -24.19
CA VAL A 663 18.28 -8.83 -24.53
C VAL A 663 19.31 -8.86 -25.66
N GLN A 664 19.19 -8.00 -26.67
CA GLN A 664 20.19 -7.88 -27.73
C GLN A 664 21.56 -7.47 -27.17
N LYS A 665 21.61 -6.49 -26.26
CA LYS A 665 22.86 -6.05 -25.63
C LYS A 665 23.55 -7.20 -24.87
N ILE A 666 22.81 -7.95 -24.06
CA ILE A 666 23.37 -9.04 -23.26
C ILE A 666 23.73 -10.26 -24.13
N ASP A 667 23.01 -10.54 -25.22
CA ASP A 667 23.43 -11.51 -26.22
C ASP A 667 24.79 -11.12 -26.83
N SER A 668 24.99 -9.84 -27.21
CA SER A 668 26.28 -9.34 -27.68
C SER A 668 27.40 -9.49 -26.64
N GLU A 669 27.20 -9.10 -25.38
CA GLU A 669 28.20 -9.29 -24.31
C GLU A 669 28.57 -10.78 -24.12
N LEU A 670 27.60 -11.70 -24.26
CA LEU A 670 27.84 -13.15 -24.18
C LEU A 670 28.52 -13.72 -25.43
N ASN A 671 28.26 -13.16 -26.61
CA ASN A 671 28.96 -13.50 -27.85
C ASN A 671 30.44 -13.04 -27.78
N GLU A 672 30.71 -11.84 -27.26
CA GLU A 672 32.06 -11.31 -27.05
C GLU A 672 32.88 -12.16 -26.06
N LEU A 673 32.25 -12.68 -25.01
CA LEU A 673 32.84 -13.63 -24.05
C LEU A 673 33.00 -15.07 -24.61
N GLY A 674 32.71 -15.33 -25.89
CA GLY A 674 32.90 -16.64 -26.52
C GLY A 674 31.94 -17.74 -26.06
N VAL A 675 30.86 -17.37 -25.36
CA VAL A 675 29.80 -18.26 -24.83
C VAL A 675 28.45 -18.06 -25.53
N GLY A 676 28.48 -17.40 -26.69
CA GLY A 676 27.34 -17.10 -27.54
C GLY A 676 26.56 -18.31 -28.09
N LEU A 677 25.30 -18.09 -28.45
CA LEU A 677 24.42 -19.14 -29.00
C LEU A 677 24.35 -19.10 -30.52
N SER A 678 24.65 -20.23 -31.17
CA SER A 678 24.58 -20.39 -32.63
C SER A 678 23.18 -20.15 -33.23
N ALA A 679 22.12 -20.30 -32.43
CA ALA A 679 20.73 -19.98 -32.81
C ALA A 679 20.29 -18.55 -32.44
N GLY A 680 21.10 -17.81 -31.65
CA GLY A 680 20.70 -16.53 -31.05
C GLY A 680 20.36 -15.45 -32.07
N SER A 681 21.23 -15.26 -33.07
CA SER A 681 21.01 -14.28 -34.15
C SER A 681 19.70 -14.51 -34.93
N HIS A 682 19.25 -15.77 -35.04
CA HIS A 682 17.98 -16.10 -35.70
C HIS A 682 16.77 -15.72 -34.83
N LEU A 683 16.82 -15.99 -33.52
CA LEU A 683 15.77 -15.59 -32.58
C LEU A 683 15.65 -14.06 -32.48
N LEU A 684 16.78 -13.34 -32.43
CA LEU A 684 16.80 -11.87 -32.47
C LEU A 684 16.21 -11.34 -33.78
N LEU A 685 16.64 -11.86 -34.94
CA LEU A 685 16.12 -11.42 -36.25
C LEU A 685 14.60 -11.64 -36.38
N GLN A 686 14.08 -12.77 -35.89
CA GLN A 686 12.64 -13.03 -35.87
C GLN A 686 11.89 -12.10 -34.89
N SER A 687 12.45 -11.83 -33.72
CA SER A 687 11.87 -10.92 -32.73
C SER A 687 11.78 -9.49 -33.27
N HIS A 688 12.85 -8.97 -33.86
CA HIS A 688 12.87 -7.66 -34.51
C HIS A 688 11.85 -7.58 -35.66
N ARG A 689 11.72 -8.63 -36.47
CA ARG A 689 10.72 -8.66 -37.55
C ARG A 689 9.30 -8.55 -37.00
N LEU A 690 8.98 -9.22 -35.89
CA LEU A 690 7.65 -9.15 -35.28
C LEU A 690 7.37 -7.79 -34.65
N ILE A 691 8.38 -7.12 -34.10
CA ILE A 691 8.30 -5.73 -33.65
C ILE A 691 7.98 -4.80 -34.84
N GLU A 692 8.62 -4.95 -36.00
CA GLU A 692 8.27 -4.19 -37.21
C GLU A 692 6.86 -4.49 -37.74
N GLU A 693 6.44 -5.75 -37.77
CA GLU A 693 5.08 -6.12 -38.15
C GLU A 693 4.04 -5.61 -37.14
N SER A 694 4.41 -5.46 -35.86
CA SER A 694 3.60 -4.82 -34.81
C SER A 694 3.52 -3.29 -35.00
N ARG A 695 4.64 -2.60 -35.19
CA ARG A 695 4.71 -1.15 -35.57
C ARG A 695 3.82 -0.83 -36.77
N LEU A 696 3.82 -1.70 -37.78
CA LEU A 696 2.98 -1.57 -38.99
C LEU A 696 1.50 -1.91 -38.76
N SER A 697 1.19 -2.71 -37.74
CA SER A 697 -0.19 -3.03 -37.32
C SER A 697 -0.81 -1.91 -36.49
N LEU A 698 -0.03 -1.31 -35.58
CA LEU A 698 -0.47 -0.17 -34.76
C LEU A 698 -0.81 1.04 -35.63
N LYS A 699 0.05 1.35 -36.63
CA LYS A 699 -0.20 2.39 -37.64
C LYS A 699 -1.46 2.15 -38.50
N LYS A 700 -2.03 0.94 -38.48
CA LYS A 700 -3.29 0.56 -39.14
C LYS A 700 -4.46 0.40 -38.15
N GLN A 701 -4.27 0.72 -36.86
CA GLN A 701 -5.24 0.52 -35.78
C GLN A 701 -5.64 -0.97 -35.59
N HIS A 702 -4.78 -1.91 -35.99
CA HIS A 702 -4.98 -3.35 -35.78
C HIS A 702 -4.47 -3.76 -34.38
N TYR A 703 -5.12 -3.25 -33.33
CA TYR A 703 -4.64 -3.33 -31.94
C TYR A 703 -4.35 -4.76 -31.45
N HIS A 704 -5.20 -5.74 -31.78
CA HIS A 704 -4.96 -7.15 -31.44
C HIS A 704 -3.73 -7.74 -32.14
N GLN A 705 -3.55 -7.51 -33.44
CA GLN A 705 -2.38 -8.00 -34.17
C GLN A 705 -1.07 -7.37 -33.65
N THR A 706 -1.14 -6.10 -33.25
CA THR A 706 -0.03 -5.39 -32.60
C THR A 706 0.39 -6.11 -31.32
N ARG A 707 -0.57 -6.40 -30.44
CA ARG A 707 -0.37 -7.13 -29.18
C ARG A 707 0.20 -8.53 -29.42
N ASP A 708 -0.44 -9.33 -30.27
CA ASP A 708 -0.06 -10.74 -30.52
C ASP A 708 1.31 -10.90 -31.17
N ASN A 709 1.72 -9.94 -32.01
CA ASN A 709 3.05 -9.90 -32.60
C ASN A 709 4.11 -9.52 -31.54
N ALA A 710 3.80 -8.55 -30.69
CA ALA A 710 4.71 -8.10 -29.63
C ALA A 710 4.88 -9.16 -28.53
N GLU A 711 3.79 -9.80 -28.08
CA GLU A 711 3.83 -10.98 -27.20
C GLU A 711 4.67 -12.12 -27.79
N MET A 712 4.60 -12.32 -29.12
CA MET A 712 5.40 -13.33 -29.81
C MET A 712 6.88 -12.95 -29.91
N ALA A 713 7.21 -11.67 -30.04
CA ALA A 713 8.60 -11.21 -29.93
C ALA A 713 9.14 -11.47 -28.51
N CYS A 714 8.42 -11.10 -27.46
CA CYS A 714 8.80 -11.41 -26.08
C CYS A 714 8.95 -12.93 -25.84
N GLN A 715 8.08 -13.75 -26.42
CA GLN A 715 8.18 -15.22 -26.36
C GLN A 715 9.48 -15.75 -26.99
N LEU A 716 9.91 -15.22 -28.14
CA LEU A 716 11.18 -15.60 -28.77
C LEU A 716 12.39 -15.11 -27.96
N LEU A 717 12.31 -13.91 -27.37
CA LEU A 717 13.34 -13.40 -26.47
C LEU A 717 13.47 -14.25 -25.20
N ARG A 718 12.37 -14.69 -24.59
CA ARG A 718 12.43 -15.64 -23.45
C ARG A 718 13.14 -16.93 -23.79
N ILE A 719 12.88 -17.51 -24.97
CA ILE A 719 13.56 -18.73 -25.42
C ILE A 719 15.08 -18.49 -25.47
N LEU A 720 15.51 -17.36 -26.03
CA LEU A 720 16.93 -16.96 -26.07
C LEU A 720 17.52 -16.80 -24.65
N GLN A 721 16.84 -16.05 -23.78
CA GLN A 721 17.27 -15.83 -22.39
C GLN A 721 17.39 -17.15 -21.61
N ARG A 722 16.42 -18.05 -21.75
CA ARG A 722 16.35 -19.34 -21.08
C ARG A 722 17.47 -20.28 -21.56
N THR A 723 17.74 -20.36 -22.87
CA THR A 723 18.84 -21.20 -23.38
C THR A 723 20.21 -20.72 -22.90
N HIS A 724 20.46 -19.40 -22.89
CA HIS A 724 21.69 -18.83 -22.31
C HIS A 724 21.82 -19.18 -20.82
N TRP A 725 20.74 -19.01 -20.06
CA TRP A 725 20.72 -19.31 -18.63
C TRP A 725 20.93 -20.80 -18.33
N GLN A 726 20.24 -21.70 -19.04
CA GLN A 726 20.42 -23.15 -18.90
C GLN A 726 21.86 -23.58 -19.18
N ASN A 727 22.49 -23.03 -20.23
CA ASN A 727 23.89 -23.31 -20.56
C ASN A 727 24.88 -22.83 -19.49
N ALA A 728 24.53 -21.79 -18.72
CA ALA A 728 25.33 -21.30 -17.60
C ALA A 728 25.18 -22.17 -16.34
N VAL A 729 23.95 -22.55 -15.98
CA VAL A 729 23.66 -23.22 -14.69
C VAL A 729 23.73 -24.75 -14.71
N GLN A 730 23.80 -25.39 -15.88
CA GLN A 730 23.82 -26.86 -16.06
C GLN A 730 24.93 -27.64 -15.31
N HIS A 731 25.91 -26.94 -14.72
CA HIS A 731 27.01 -27.54 -13.97
C HIS A 731 27.06 -27.08 -12.50
N LEU A 732 26.19 -26.16 -12.08
CA LEU A 732 26.10 -25.68 -10.71
C LEU A 732 25.23 -26.62 -9.86
N SER A 733 25.48 -26.69 -8.54
CA SER A 733 24.64 -27.48 -7.63
C SER A 733 23.22 -26.91 -7.46
N SER A 734 23.09 -25.59 -7.68
CA SER A 734 21.89 -24.74 -7.69
C SER A 734 22.20 -23.44 -8.44
N PRO A 735 21.23 -22.77 -9.10
CA PRO A 735 21.43 -21.40 -9.60
C PRO A 735 21.80 -20.37 -8.52
N THR A 736 21.46 -20.60 -7.24
CA THR A 736 21.95 -19.80 -6.10
C THR A 736 23.36 -20.18 -5.62
N SER A 737 24.04 -21.14 -6.25
CA SER A 737 25.47 -21.42 -5.96
C SER A 737 26.34 -20.23 -6.32
N VAL A 738 25.93 -19.38 -7.27
CA VAL A 738 26.64 -18.14 -7.65
C VAL A 738 25.66 -16.96 -7.76
N PRO A 739 25.85 -15.83 -7.04
CA PRO A 739 24.97 -14.65 -7.11
C PRO A 739 24.79 -14.01 -8.51
N HIS A 740 25.64 -14.35 -9.48
CA HIS A 740 25.52 -13.92 -10.88
C HIS A 740 24.64 -14.83 -11.75
N ALA A 741 24.29 -16.03 -11.28
CA ALA A 741 23.50 -17.00 -12.04
C ALA A 741 21.98 -16.90 -11.81
N VAL A 742 21.51 -15.99 -10.94
CA VAL A 742 20.10 -15.92 -10.53
C VAL A 742 19.15 -15.26 -11.56
N CYS A 743 19.68 -14.57 -12.58
CA CYS A 743 18.87 -14.01 -13.69
C CYS A 743 19.70 -13.85 -14.98
N PHE A 744 19.03 -13.62 -16.11
CA PHE A 744 19.69 -13.46 -17.42
C PHE A 744 20.62 -12.23 -17.49
N GLN A 745 20.20 -11.11 -16.91
CA GLN A 745 20.92 -9.82 -16.93
C GLN A 745 22.30 -9.88 -16.24
N THR A 746 22.57 -10.88 -15.41
CA THR A 746 23.83 -11.03 -14.67
C THR A 746 24.77 -12.10 -15.25
N LEU A 747 24.38 -12.79 -16.32
CA LEU A 747 25.18 -13.86 -16.93
C LEU A 747 26.54 -13.41 -17.49
N PRO A 748 26.73 -12.21 -18.07
CA PRO A 748 28.07 -11.76 -18.46
C PRO A 748 29.05 -11.72 -17.28
N ASP A 749 28.59 -11.37 -16.08
CA ASP A 749 29.44 -11.32 -14.89
C ASP A 749 29.68 -12.71 -14.28
N TYR A 750 28.73 -13.63 -14.45
CA TYR A 750 28.95 -15.05 -14.15
C TYR A 750 30.11 -15.60 -14.99
N TRP A 751 30.07 -15.41 -16.31
CA TRP A 751 31.13 -15.95 -17.19
C TRP A 751 32.49 -15.28 -16.95
N LYS A 752 32.55 -13.96 -16.68
CA LYS A 752 33.78 -13.28 -16.24
C LYS A 752 34.34 -13.88 -14.94
N LEU A 753 33.49 -14.23 -13.97
CA LEU A 753 33.92 -14.90 -12.73
C LEU A 753 34.46 -16.31 -13.00
N ILE A 754 33.81 -17.10 -13.87
CA ILE A 754 34.30 -18.43 -14.26
C ILE A 754 35.64 -18.34 -15.01
N GLU A 755 35.83 -17.33 -15.85
CA GLU A 755 37.11 -17.08 -16.52
C GLU A 755 38.23 -16.74 -15.51
N LEU A 756 37.97 -15.83 -14.57
CA LEU A 756 38.93 -15.47 -13.51
C LEU A 756 39.29 -16.65 -12.61
N LEU A 757 38.33 -17.53 -12.31
CA LEU A 757 38.59 -18.78 -11.58
C LEU A 757 39.46 -19.74 -12.40
N GLY A 758 39.19 -19.87 -13.69
CA GLY A 758 40.00 -20.64 -14.63
C GLY A 758 41.42 -20.12 -14.87
N GLN A 759 41.77 -18.95 -14.32
CA GLN A 759 43.12 -18.38 -14.32
C GLN A 759 43.87 -18.61 -12.99
N GLN A 760 43.30 -19.32 -12.02
CA GLN A 760 43.99 -19.65 -10.77
C GLN A 760 44.69 -21.00 -10.82
N GLU A 761 45.92 -21.05 -10.29
CA GLU A 761 46.56 -22.32 -9.95
C GLU A 761 45.91 -22.89 -8.69
N ASP A 762 45.50 -24.16 -8.75
CA ASP A 762 44.89 -24.87 -7.62
C ASP A 762 45.91 -25.06 -6.48
N SER A 763 45.93 -24.08 -5.58
CA SER A 763 46.76 -24.06 -4.38
C SER A 763 45.95 -24.62 -3.23
N PRO A 764 46.30 -25.78 -2.63
CA PRO A 764 45.54 -26.38 -1.54
C PRO A 764 45.60 -25.51 -0.27
N ARG A 765 44.62 -24.60 -0.14
CA ARG A 765 44.35 -23.81 1.06
C ARG A 765 43.53 -24.67 2.03
N ALA A 766 43.94 -24.69 3.30
CA ALA A 766 43.17 -25.29 4.37
C ALA A 766 41.81 -24.59 4.54
N SER A 767 40.84 -25.28 5.16
CA SER A 767 39.58 -24.66 5.55
C SER A 767 39.83 -23.58 6.62
N LEU A 768 39.12 -22.46 6.53
CA LEU A 768 39.15 -21.34 7.47
C LEU A 768 38.45 -21.66 8.79
N VAL A 769 37.47 -22.58 8.74
CA VAL A 769 36.84 -23.20 9.91
C VAL A 769 37.31 -24.65 9.94
N HIS A 770 38.03 -25.04 10.99
CA HIS A 770 38.73 -26.32 11.07
C HIS A 770 37.78 -27.45 11.43
N THR A 771 36.75 -27.17 12.23
CA THR A 771 35.77 -28.13 12.75
C THR A 771 34.51 -28.28 11.87
N ALA A 772 34.51 -27.69 10.67
CA ALA A 772 33.44 -27.82 9.68
C ALA A 772 33.39 -29.21 9.00
N ASN A 773 34.34 -30.08 9.30
CA ASN A 773 34.27 -31.52 9.05
C ASN A 773 33.48 -32.31 10.12
N PHE A 774 33.01 -31.67 11.19
CA PHE A 774 32.09 -32.26 12.18
C PHE A 774 32.61 -33.49 12.96
N GLU A 775 33.92 -33.62 13.15
CA GLU A 775 34.52 -34.78 13.85
C GLU A 775 34.48 -34.68 15.40
N ASP A 776 34.46 -33.48 15.98
CA ASP A 776 34.48 -33.27 17.43
C ASP A 776 33.65 -32.05 17.88
N ALA A 777 32.61 -32.32 18.68
CA ALA A 777 31.69 -31.33 19.21
C ALA A 777 32.35 -30.41 20.27
N ASP A 778 33.35 -30.89 21.01
CA ASP A 778 34.06 -30.03 21.96
C ASP A 778 34.98 -29.05 21.24
N SER A 779 35.68 -29.48 20.19
CA SER A 779 36.41 -28.57 19.30
C SER A 779 35.49 -27.56 18.59
N MET A 780 34.31 -27.98 18.09
CA MET A 780 33.33 -27.03 17.52
C MET A 780 32.93 -25.94 18.54
N ARG A 781 32.66 -26.35 19.77
CA ARG A 781 32.31 -25.45 20.88
C ARG A 781 33.45 -24.50 21.28
N VAL A 782 34.71 -24.91 21.08
CA VAL A 782 35.91 -24.10 21.34
C VAL A 782 36.24 -23.17 20.17
N GLU A 783 36.03 -23.58 18.92
CA GLU A 783 36.22 -22.72 17.73
C GLU A 783 35.13 -21.63 17.64
N GLY A 784 33.98 -21.84 18.27
CA GLY A 784 32.96 -20.81 18.50
C GLY A 784 31.66 -20.98 17.72
N TRP A 785 31.31 -22.21 17.33
CA TRP A 785 30.02 -22.50 16.69
C TRP A 785 28.84 -22.12 17.60
N THR A 786 27.80 -21.54 16.98
CA THR A 786 26.52 -21.28 17.65
C THR A 786 25.45 -22.25 17.15
N ARG A 787 24.56 -22.63 18.07
CA ARG A 787 23.53 -23.67 17.88
C ARG A 787 22.26 -23.23 18.60
N ASP A 788 21.17 -23.10 17.87
CA ASP A 788 19.83 -22.87 18.41
C ASP A 788 18.89 -24.01 17.99
N VAL A 789 18.04 -24.47 18.91
CA VAL A 789 17.20 -25.67 18.73
C VAL A 789 15.84 -25.49 19.39
N THR A 790 14.81 -25.39 18.57
CA THR A 790 13.43 -25.08 18.96
C THR A 790 12.60 -26.34 19.04
N SER A 791 12.67 -27.04 20.18
CA SER A 791 11.71 -28.11 20.51
C SER A 791 10.40 -27.54 21.05
N SER A 792 9.28 -28.23 20.79
CA SER A 792 7.93 -27.85 21.22
C SER A 792 7.13 -29.06 21.68
N GLU A 793 5.91 -28.87 22.23
CA GLU A 793 5.03 -30.00 22.56
C GLU A 793 4.72 -30.90 21.34
N GLN A 794 4.72 -30.32 20.14
CA GLN A 794 4.43 -31.04 18.89
C GLN A 794 5.67 -31.66 18.24
N VAL A 795 6.85 -31.07 18.45
CA VAL A 795 8.06 -31.40 17.70
C VAL A 795 9.21 -31.68 18.66
N ALA A 796 9.67 -32.94 18.66
CA ALA A 796 10.90 -33.34 19.31
C ALA A 796 12.06 -33.23 18.32
N VAL A 797 13.11 -32.51 18.72
CA VAL A 797 14.28 -32.24 17.88
C VAL A 797 15.50 -32.94 18.46
N TYR A 798 16.28 -33.60 17.60
CA TYR A 798 17.50 -34.31 17.96
C TYR A 798 18.60 -33.95 16.97
N ASP A 799 19.74 -33.55 17.47
CA ASP A 799 20.91 -33.18 16.67
C ASP A 799 22.18 -33.64 17.37
N ALA A 800 23.12 -34.18 16.59
CA ALA A 800 24.32 -34.83 17.09
C ALA A 800 25.36 -34.99 15.98
N LEU A 801 26.58 -35.33 16.41
CA LEU A 801 27.57 -35.95 15.53
C LEU A 801 27.25 -37.45 15.41
N ASP A 802 26.98 -37.92 14.20
CA ASP A 802 26.44 -39.25 13.90
C ASP A 802 27.48 -40.12 13.17
N PRO A 803 27.95 -41.24 13.75
CA PRO A 803 28.92 -42.14 13.13
C PRO A 803 28.27 -43.24 12.27
N SER A 804 26.95 -43.21 12.06
CA SER A 804 26.21 -44.26 11.34
C SER A 804 25.90 -43.93 9.88
N HIS A 805 26.03 -42.67 9.49
CA HIS A 805 25.73 -42.18 8.13
C HIS A 805 26.82 -41.26 7.56
N VAL A 806 28.09 -41.49 7.90
CA VAL A 806 29.25 -40.68 7.48
C VAL A 806 29.48 -40.76 5.95
N HIS A 807 30.02 -39.70 5.36
CA HIS A 807 30.58 -39.64 4.00
C HIS A 807 32.12 -39.76 4.03
N GLU A 808 32.79 -38.96 4.87
CA GLU A 808 34.24 -38.97 5.08
C GLU A 808 34.55 -38.67 6.54
N GLY A 809 35.56 -39.33 7.13
CA GLY A 809 35.89 -39.16 8.56
C GLY A 809 35.27 -40.24 9.46
N ASP A 810 35.08 -39.91 10.73
CA ASP A 810 34.45 -40.77 11.75
C ASP A 810 33.01 -40.31 12.12
N TYR A 811 32.63 -39.05 11.84
CA TYR A 811 31.31 -38.48 12.17
C TYR A 811 30.79 -37.47 11.14
N CYS A 812 29.47 -37.35 11.00
CA CYS A 812 28.82 -36.24 10.27
C CYS A 812 27.84 -35.46 11.16
N LEU A 813 27.54 -34.19 10.85
CA LEU A 813 26.51 -33.42 11.56
C LEU A 813 25.13 -33.88 11.11
N ARG A 814 24.33 -34.43 12.03
CA ARG A 814 22.97 -34.87 11.76
C ARG A 814 21.94 -34.06 12.54
N MET A 815 20.88 -33.63 11.86
CA MET A 815 19.77 -32.85 12.40
C MET A 815 18.44 -33.54 12.07
N VAL A 816 17.65 -33.84 13.10
CA VAL A 816 16.43 -34.64 13.02
C VAL A 816 15.28 -33.92 13.73
N SER A 817 14.14 -33.84 13.07
CA SER A 817 12.92 -33.21 13.56
C SER A 817 11.74 -34.16 13.38
N VAL A 818 11.13 -34.60 14.47
CA VAL A 818 10.10 -35.66 14.47
C VAL A 818 8.86 -35.26 15.29
N PRO A 819 7.66 -35.76 14.91
CA PRO A 819 6.44 -35.49 15.65
C PRO A 819 6.45 -36.18 17.02
N THR A 820 6.05 -35.45 18.06
CA THR A 820 5.76 -36.02 19.38
C THR A 820 4.51 -36.90 19.28
N GLU A 821 4.57 -38.14 19.77
CA GLU A 821 3.56 -39.20 19.52
C GLU A 821 2.09 -38.83 19.82
N ASN A 822 1.86 -37.82 20.67
CA ASN A 822 0.53 -37.43 21.17
C ASN A 822 -0.12 -36.24 20.43
N GLN A 823 0.55 -35.54 19.50
CA GLN A 823 -0.05 -34.42 18.77
C GLN A 823 0.21 -34.50 17.25
N PRO A 824 -0.79 -34.24 16.38
CA PRO A 824 -0.55 -34.09 14.96
C PRO A 824 0.20 -32.78 14.70
N VAL A 825 1.44 -32.88 14.21
CA VAL A 825 2.29 -31.72 13.94
C VAL A 825 1.64 -30.76 12.94
N VAL A 826 1.41 -29.53 13.40
CA VAL A 826 1.05 -28.39 12.55
C VAL A 826 2.26 -28.01 11.69
N THR A 827 2.04 -27.30 10.58
CA THR A 827 3.16 -26.78 9.78
C THR A 827 4.13 -25.95 10.62
N ILE A 828 5.41 -26.12 10.35
CA ILE A 828 6.53 -25.44 11.00
C ILE A 828 7.11 -24.45 9.98
N ASP A 829 6.85 -23.16 10.18
CA ASP A 829 7.31 -22.08 9.29
C ASP A 829 8.59 -21.36 9.80
N GLU A 830 9.04 -21.67 11.02
CA GLU A 830 10.31 -21.24 11.65
C GLU A 830 11.36 -22.39 11.63
N PRO A 831 12.67 -22.12 11.76
CA PRO A 831 13.67 -23.18 11.85
C PRO A 831 13.61 -23.89 13.22
N VAL A 832 13.68 -25.23 13.19
CA VAL A 832 13.72 -26.09 14.39
C VAL A 832 15.14 -26.42 14.84
N VAL A 833 16.10 -26.37 13.92
CA VAL A 833 17.54 -26.37 14.21
C VAL A 833 18.18 -25.28 13.37
N ARG A 834 19.05 -24.49 14.01
CA ARG A 834 19.98 -23.57 13.36
C ARG A 834 21.39 -23.82 13.88
N TYR A 835 22.31 -24.11 12.97
CA TYR A 835 23.76 -24.06 13.22
C TYR A 835 24.34 -22.85 12.49
N GLU A 836 25.32 -22.20 13.11
CA GLU A 836 26.01 -21.04 12.54
C GLU A 836 27.50 -21.08 12.91
N THR A 837 28.36 -20.93 11.89
CA THR A 837 29.81 -21.08 12.04
C THR A 837 30.41 -20.02 12.98
N PRO A 838 31.66 -20.24 13.45
CA PRO A 838 32.53 -19.15 13.87
C PRO A 838 32.61 -18.02 12.82
N ALA A 839 33.05 -16.85 13.25
CA ALA A 839 33.27 -15.70 12.38
C ALA A 839 34.39 -15.98 11.36
N ILE A 840 34.08 -15.84 10.07
CA ILE A 840 35.01 -16.02 8.95
C ILE A 840 35.45 -14.63 8.47
N PRO A 841 36.68 -14.17 8.78
CA PRO A 841 37.14 -12.84 8.40
C PRO A 841 37.50 -12.77 6.91
N VAL A 842 36.66 -12.13 6.11
CA VAL A 842 36.81 -12.02 4.65
C VAL A 842 37.15 -10.60 4.20
N LYS A 843 37.82 -10.44 3.06
CA LYS A 843 38.20 -9.13 2.51
C LYS A 843 37.50 -8.85 1.18
N ALA A 844 37.11 -7.60 0.96
CA ALA A 844 36.55 -7.17 -0.32
C ALA A 844 37.53 -7.43 -1.48
N GLY A 845 37.06 -8.18 -2.49
CA GLY A 845 37.85 -8.69 -3.62
C GLY A 845 38.32 -10.15 -3.48
N GLU A 846 38.06 -10.82 -2.35
CA GLU A 846 38.20 -12.27 -2.21
C GLU A 846 36.90 -12.98 -2.67
N LEU A 847 37.01 -14.23 -3.13
CA LEU A 847 35.88 -15.13 -3.34
C LEU A 847 35.84 -16.12 -2.19
N LEU A 848 34.76 -16.14 -1.42
CA LEU A 848 34.50 -17.21 -0.46
C LEU A 848 33.91 -18.41 -1.22
N HIS A 849 34.59 -19.55 -1.16
CA HIS A 849 34.17 -20.82 -1.74
C HIS A 849 33.88 -21.79 -0.59
N VAL A 850 32.61 -22.22 -0.49
CA VAL A 850 32.17 -23.25 0.45
C VAL A 850 31.76 -24.48 -0.35
N THR A 851 32.29 -25.63 0.02
CA THR A 851 31.83 -26.93 -0.49
C THR A 851 31.47 -27.84 0.68
N GLY A 852 30.69 -28.89 0.42
CA GLY A 852 30.39 -29.92 1.40
C GLY A 852 29.45 -30.97 0.82
N TRP A 853 29.04 -31.92 1.65
CA TRP A 853 28.10 -32.97 1.27
C TRP A 853 26.81 -32.85 2.08
N ILE A 854 25.67 -33.15 1.45
CA ILE A 854 24.36 -33.23 2.09
C ILE A 854 23.65 -34.55 1.74
N ARG A 855 22.95 -35.12 2.71
CA ARG A 855 22.10 -36.30 2.56
C ARG A 855 20.77 -36.09 3.29
N ILE A 856 19.67 -36.42 2.62
CA ILE A 856 18.31 -36.33 3.14
C ILE A 856 17.61 -37.66 2.80
N PRO A 857 17.53 -38.63 3.73
CA PRO A 857 17.09 -39.99 3.43
C PRO A 857 15.58 -40.14 3.16
N ARG A 858 14.77 -39.09 3.34
CA ARG A 858 13.34 -39.00 2.96
C ARG A 858 12.95 -37.54 2.72
N PRO A 859 11.96 -37.21 1.85
CA PRO A 859 11.55 -35.83 1.63
C PRO A 859 11.13 -35.13 2.92
N LEU A 860 11.53 -33.87 3.07
CA LEU A 860 11.20 -33.05 4.24
C LEU A 860 9.71 -32.66 4.19
N THR A 861 9.04 -32.71 5.34
CA THR A 861 7.59 -32.52 5.45
C THR A 861 7.25 -31.41 6.45
N SER A 862 5.97 -31.02 6.53
CA SER A 862 5.47 -29.95 7.42
C SER A 862 6.14 -28.57 7.26
N SER A 863 6.91 -28.31 6.21
CA SER A 863 7.33 -26.96 5.79
C SER A 863 7.39 -26.85 4.26
N LEU A 864 7.60 -25.64 3.74
CA LEU A 864 7.99 -25.38 2.35
C LEU A 864 9.40 -24.76 2.25
N GLU A 865 9.99 -24.39 3.39
CA GLU A 865 11.34 -23.82 3.45
C GLU A 865 12.42 -24.93 3.43
N GLY A 866 12.11 -26.12 3.97
CA GLY A 866 12.97 -27.30 3.91
C GLY A 866 14.25 -27.16 4.72
N PHE A 867 15.36 -27.71 4.20
CA PHE A 867 16.69 -27.47 4.75
C PHE A 867 17.45 -26.45 3.89
N ARG A 868 18.26 -25.59 4.54
CA ARG A 868 18.99 -24.50 3.89
C ARG A 868 20.43 -24.34 4.36
N ILE A 869 21.27 -23.86 3.45
CA ILE A 869 22.60 -23.30 3.76
C ILE A 869 22.73 -21.94 3.05
N TYR A 870 23.16 -20.92 3.79
CA TYR A 870 23.43 -19.58 3.25
C TYR A 870 24.51 -18.85 4.05
N ASP A 871 24.99 -17.72 3.54
CA ASP A 871 25.97 -16.85 4.20
C ASP A 871 25.33 -15.53 4.68
N THR A 872 25.89 -14.90 5.71
CA THR A 872 25.34 -13.65 6.29
C THR A 872 25.46 -12.42 5.39
N GLN A 873 26.28 -12.43 4.32
CA GLN A 873 26.49 -11.27 3.44
C GLN A 873 25.48 -11.21 2.28
N PHE A 874 25.01 -12.36 1.78
CA PHE A 874 23.99 -12.48 0.72
C PHE A 874 22.63 -12.97 1.23
N GLY A 875 22.56 -13.48 2.46
CA GLY A 875 21.34 -13.82 3.19
C GLY A 875 20.55 -15.01 2.64
N SER A 876 19.45 -15.35 3.32
CA SER A 876 18.62 -16.51 3.00
C SER A 876 17.88 -16.42 1.65
N ALA A 877 17.84 -15.24 1.02
CA ALA A 877 17.40 -15.08 -0.37
C ALA A 877 18.31 -15.83 -1.36
N ASN A 878 19.62 -15.90 -1.07
CA ASN A 878 20.63 -16.61 -1.85
C ASN A 878 20.99 -17.97 -1.23
N ALA A 879 20.07 -18.57 -0.47
CA ALA A 879 20.29 -19.89 0.09
C ALA A 879 20.37 -20.97 -0.99
N LEU A 880 21.16 -22.00 -0.71
CA LEU A 880 20.89 -23.34 -1.22
C LEU A 880 19.71 -23.91 -0.42
N GLN A 881 18.80 -24.64 -1.08
CA GLN A 881 17.60 -25.19 -0.44
C GLN A 881 17.34 -26.62 -0.93
N TRP A 882 16.99 -27.50 0.01
CA TRP A 882 16.61 -28.88 -0.26
C TRP A 882 15.28 -29.23 0.43
N THR A 883 14.44 -30.01 -0.24
CA THR A 883 13.16 -30.51 0.28
C THR A 883 12.90 -31.97 -0.07
N GLN A 884 13.60 -32.52 -1.07
CA GLN A 884 13.40 -33.86 -1.59
C GLN A 884 14.44 -34.83 -1.03
N GLU A 885 14.16 -36.11 -1.18
CA GLU A 885 15.11 -37.20 -0.90
C GLU A 885 16.38 -37.04 -1.74
N THR A 886 17.54 -37.18 -1.10
CA THR A 886 18.84 -37.28 -1.77
C THR A 886 19.75 -38.17 -0.94
N GLU A 887 20.40 -39.13 -1.59
CA GLU A 887 21.64 -39.70 -1.05
C GLU A 887 22.75 -38.65 -1.04
N TRP A 888 23.93 -38.99 -0.50
CA TRP A 888 25.07 -38.07 -0.40
C TRP A 888 25.35 -37.35 -1.73
N LYS A 889 25.11 -36.04 -1.75
CA LYS A 889 25.31 -35.15 -2.89
C LYS A 889 26.18 -33.97 -2.47
N GLN A 890 27.19 -33.67 -3.27
CA GLN A 890 28.03 -32.49 -3.10
C GLN A 890 27.24 -31.20 -3.37
N PHE A 891 27.51 -30.17 -2.58
CA PHE A 891 27.01 -28.82 -2.77
C PHE A 891 28.17 -27.81 -2.80
N GLU A 892 27.89 -26.64 -3.36
CA GLU A 892 28.87 -25.56 -3.56
C GLU A 892 28.22 -24.18 -3.46
N MET A 893 28.94 -23.23 -2.87
CA MET A 893 28.61 -21.80 -2.83
C MET A 893 29.87 -21.00 -3.17
N MET A 894 29.80 -20.24 -4.27
CA MET A 894 30.77 -19.19 -4.59
C MET A 894 30.15 -17.83 -4.22
N ARG A 895 30.83 -17.05 -3.37
CA ARG A 895 30.34 -15.78 -2.82
C ARG A 895 31.41 -14.69 -3.00
N PRO A 896 31.27 -13.80 -4.00
CA PRO A 896 32.23 -12.72 -4.23
C PRO A 896 32.08 -11.65 -3.15
N ILE A 897 33.13 -11.48 -2.34
CA ILE A 897 33.07 -10.66 -1.13
C ILE A 897 33.20 -9.18 -1.50
N TRP A 898 32.21 -8.39 -1.09
CA TRP A 898 32.09 -6.97 -1.47
C TRP A 898 32.28 -6.00 -0.30
N LYS A 899 31.99 -6.44 0.93
CA LYS A 899 32.38 -5.75 2.16
C LYS A 899 33.44 -6.55 2.89
N GLN A 900 34.37 -5.84 3.54
CA GLN A 900 35.26 -6.44 4.54
C GLN A 900 34.53 -6.43 5.89
N GLU A 901 33.93 -7.56 6.23
CA GLU A 901 33.19 -7.81 7.48
C GLU A 901 33.35 -9.30 7.83
N ASP A 902 33.00 -9.69 9.06
CA ASP A 902 32.98 -11.09 9.45
C ASP A 902 31.72 -11.77 8.88
N VAL A 903 31.91 -12.88 8.16
CA VAL A 903 30.83 -13.65 7.55
C VAL A 903 30.64 -14.95 8.32
N HIS A 904 29.40 -15.41 8.43
CA HIS A 904 29.06 -16.73 8.99
C HIS A 904 28.31 -17.54 7.94
N ILE A 905 28.50 -18.86 7.94
CA ILE A 905 27.64 -19.79 7.21
C ILE A 905 26.57 -20.31 8.17
N VAL A 906 25.32 -20.18 7.77
CA VAL A 906 24.13 -20.57 8.53
C VAL A 906 23.50 -21.79 7.88
N MET A 907 23.16 -22.78 8.70
CA MET A 907 22.54 -24.05 8.32
C MET A 907 21.22 -24.20 9.08
N GLU A 908 20.08 -24.23 8.39
CA GLU A 908 18.74 -24.20 9.00
C GLU A 908 17.85 -25.35 8.52
N LEU A 909 17.33 -26.13 9.46
CA LEU A 909 16.29 -27.14 9.22
C LEU A 909 14.91 -26.57 9.59
N TYR A 910 14.00 -26.54 8.62
CA TYR A 910 12.58 -26.26 8.81
C TYR A 910 11.75 -27.53 8.57
N GLY A 911 10.65 -27.68 9.31
CA GLY A 911 9.74 -28.82 9.13
C GLY A 911 10.15 -30.07 9.91
N LEU A 912 9.67 -31.21 9.42
CA LEU A 912 9.96 -32.55 9.93
C LEU A 912 10.82 -33.32 8.93
N GLY A 913 11.82 -34.06 9.41
CA GLY A 913 12.70 -34.87 8.60
C GLY A 913 14.02 -35.21 9.28
N ASP A 914 14.99 -35.61 8.46
CA ASP A 914 16.33 -36.08 8.84
C ASP A 914 17.30 -35.51 7.79
N VAL A 915 18.37 -34.87 8.22
CA VAL A 915 19.39 -34.27 7.35
C VAL A 915 20.76 -34.57 7.94
N ALA A 916 21.66 -35.11 7.13
CA ALA A 916 23.08 -35.22 7.44
C ALA A 916 23.89 -34.28 6.55
N ILE A 917 24.92 -33.65 7.12
CA ILE A 917 25.87 -32.75 6.46
C ILE A 917 27.27 -33.20 6.85
N ASP A 918 28.18 -33.26 5.88
CA ASP A 918 29.53 -33.76 6.09
C ASP A 918 30.56 -32.98 5.28
N HIS A 919 31.81 -33.00 5.75
CA HIS A 919 33.01 -32.54 5.07
C HIS A 919 32.87 -31.12 4.49
N VAL A 920 32.39 -30.16 5.30
CA VAL A 920 32.23 -28.78 4.82
C VAL A 920 33.60 -28.09 4.82
N GLN A 921 34.07 -27.69 3.64
CA GLN A 921 35.29 -26.91 3.47
C GLN A 921 34.95 -25.45 3.17
N ILE A 922 35.58 -24.52 3.89
CA ILE A 922 35.35 -23.08 3.76
C ILE A 922 36.68 -22.41 3.39
N LYS A 923 36.84 -21.94 2.16
CA LYS A 923 38.10 -21.37 1.64
C LYS A 923 37.90 -19.97 1.08
N THR A 924 38.88 -19.08 1.18
CA THR A 924 38.92 -17.86 0.37
C THR A 924 39.94 -17.99 -0.76
N ILE A 925 39.53 -17.55 -1.96
CA ILE A 925 40.33 -17.45 -3.17
C ILE A 925 40.56 -15.96 -3.45
N THR A 926 41.74 -15.59 -3.92
CA THR A 926 42.10 -14.18 -4.15
C THR A 926 42.02 -13.90 -5.64
N LEU A 927 40.94 -13.29 -6.10
CA LEU A 927 40.72 -13.10 -7.54
C LEU A 927 41.69 -12.04 -8.11
N PRO A 928 42.49 -12.36 -9.15
CA PRO A 928 43.29 -11.36 -9.83
C PRO A 928 42.37 -10.33 -10.48
N ASN A 929 42.76 -9.06 -10.44
CA ASN A 929 42.06 -7.96 -11.09
C ASN A 929 40.59 -7.72 -10.69
N MET A 930 40.09 -8.26 -9.58
CA MET A 930 38.87 -7.75 -8.93
C MET A 930 39.18 -6.40 -8.22
N GLN A 931 39.65 -5.42 -8.99
CA GLN A 931 40.20 -4.17 -8.47
C GLN A 931 39.11 -3.28 -7.86
N ARG A 932 39.41 -2.82 -6.64
CA ARG A 932 38.63 -1.83 -5.90
C ARG A 932 38.49 -0.56 -6.73
N GLY A 933 37.27 -0.18 -7.08
CA GLY A 933 37.01 1.12 -7.70
C GLY A 933 37.25 2.30 -6.75
N PRO A 934 37.33 3.55 -7.25
CA PRO A 934 37.03 3.94 -8.64
C PRO A 934 38.17 4.69 -9.38
N ILE A 935 37.90 5.00 -10.66
CA ILE A 935 38.60 5.93 -11.59
C ILE A 935 39.74 5.35 -12.46
N ALA A 936 39.31 4.92 -13.66
CA ALA A 936 39.91 5.10 -14.99
C ALA A 936 41.45 5.19 -15.18
N SER A 937 42.00 4.23 -15.92
CA SER A 937 42.38 4.44 -17.34
C SER A 937 42.61 3.10 -18.05
N LEU A 938 42.08 2.94 -19.28
CA LEU A 938 42.39 1.80 -20.16
C LEU A 938 43.53 2.17 -21.11
N GLU A 939 44.57 1.33 -21.17
CA GLU A 939 45.43 1.20 -22.35
C GLU A 939 45.21 -0.22 -22.92
N PRO A 940 45.11 -0.38 -24.26
CA PRO A 940 44.88 -1.68 -24.87
C PRO A 940 46.20 -2.35 -25.27
N ASP A 941 46.48 -3.53 -24.71
CA ASP A 941 47.49 -4.45 -25.25
C ASP A 941 46.82 -5.57 -26.06
N THR A 942 47.47 -5.98 -27.14
CA THR A 942 46.93 -6.89 -28.16
C THR A 942 47.52 -8.29 -28.06
N GLU A 943 46.71 -9.33 -28.24
CA GLU A 943 46.83 -10.24 -29.41
C GLU A 943 45.58 -11.14 -29.53
N GLU A 944 45.28 -11.59 -30.76
CA GLU A 944 44.10 -12.41 -31.06
C GLU A 944 44.38 -13.91 -30.84
N ASP A 945 43.47 -14.64 -30.18
CA ASP A 945 43.34 -16.10 -30.38
C ASP A 945 41.86 -16.48 -30.57
N SER A 946 41.64 -17.54 -31.33
CA SER A 946 40.41 -17.86 -32.04
C SER A 946 39.22 -18.29 -31.14
N PRO A 947 38.00 -17.74 -31.38
CA PRO A 947 36.90 -17.77 -30.40
C PRO A 947 36.19 -19.12 -30.20
N THR A 948 36.60 -20.20 -30.89
CA THR A 948 35.95 -21.52 -30.81
C THR A 948 36.61 -22.51 -29.86
N LYS A 949 37.72 -22.15 -29.20
CA LYS A 949 38.35 -22.96 -28.15
C LYS A 949 37.98 -22.52 -26.74
N THR A 950 37.55 -21.27 -26.56
CA THR A 950 37.44 -20.61 -25.26
C THR A 950 36.33 -21.19 -24.39
N SER A 951 35.14 -21.44 -24.95
CA SER A 951 33.99 -21.99 -24.21
C SER A 951 34.21 -23.42 -23.73
N GLN A 952 34.84 -24.28 -24.54
CA GLN A 952 35.24 -25.62 -24.10
C GLN A 952 36.27 -25.55 -22.96
N LYS A 953 37.28 -24.67 -23.10
CA LYS A 953 38.30 -24.43 -22.07
C LYS A 953 37.68 -23.93 -20.76
N ALA A 954 36.72 -22.99 -20.81
CA ALA A 954 36.00 -22.49 -19.65
C ALA A 954 35.14 -23.58 -18.97
N LEU A 955 34.43 -24.41 -19.74
CA LEU A 955 33.68 -25.55 -19.19
C LEU A 955 34.59 -26.59 -18.53
N ASP A 956 35.75 -26.87 -19.11
CA ASP A 956 36.66 -27.89 -18.59
C ASP A 956 37.53 -27.36 -17.42
N LEU A 957 37.74 -26.03 -17.34
CA LEU A 957 38.25 -25.35 -16.15
C LEU A 957 37.20 -25.35 -15.01
N LEU A 958 35.93 -25.06 -15.30
CA LEU A 958 34.85 -25.19 -14.31
C LEU A 958 34.77 -26.63 -13.77
N LYS A 959 34.81 -27.65 -14.63
CA LYS A 959 34.87 -29.08 -14.23
C LYS A 959 36.19 -29.49 -13.56
N GLY A 960 37.22 -28.66 -13.60
CA GLY A 960 38.47 -28.82 -12.87
C GLY A 960 38.46 -28.12 -11.50
N PHE A 961 37.58 -27.14 -11.30
CA PHE A 961 37.38 -26.39 -10.05
C PHE A 961 36.24 -26.97 -9.19
N LEU A 962 35.26 -27.62 -9.82
CA LEU A 962 34.14 -28.33 -9.17
C LEU A 962 34.48 -29.76 -8.72
N LYS A 963 35.73 -30.21 -8.92
CA LYS A 963 36.23 -31.55 -8.56
C LYS A 963 37.32 -31.48 -7.52
#